data_AF-A0A2P8CJA2-F1
#
_entry.id   AF-A0A2P8CJA2-F1
#
_cell.length_a   1.000
_cell.length_b   1.000
_cell.length_c   1.000
_cell.angle_alpha   90.00
_cell.angle_beta   90.00
_cell.angle_gamma   90.00
#
_symmetry.space_group_name_H-M   'P 1'
#
loop_
_entity.id
_entity.type
_entity.pdbx_description
1 polymer ?
#
loop_
_entity_poly.entity_id
_entity_poly.type
_entity_poly.pdbx_seq_one_letter_code
_entity_poly.pdbx_strand_id
1 'polypeptide(L)'
;MTQLPYYEDYSPGAGARTAPRARLRTDAAALDLGGRWRFRLGPTADPGEETWRTDYDDAAWDELPVPSHWVLHGDGAYGRPWYTNVRYPFPVDPPRVPTENPTGDHRRRFTVPAGGAWSEAERVLLRFDGVESAYRVWLNGAEVGVGKGSRLAQEFDVTGAVRTGENLLVVRVHQWSSASYLEDQDQWWLPGIFREVTLLARPAARLDDVWLRAEYDHATGTGRLAAEIDAPAAAYPVVLEIPELGVAHRWERAEDVGAVDVGAVRPWSAEDPRRYEAVVTAAGERAALLVGFRTVRIEGDRFTVNGRPVAFHGVNRHEIHADRGRVFDAEHARADLELMKRHNVNAIRTSHYPPHPGVLDLADELGFWVIDECDLETHGFEQAGWRDNPGDDPRWADACLDRIARTVERDKNHPSVIMWSLGNESGTGRNLAAMAAWVHGRDPGRPVHYEGDYTGDYTDVYSRMYATLEECAAIGAESGPIRFAAPAQAARLRRRPFVLCEYAHAMGNGPGALDAYEELFDRHPRLHGGFVWEWRDHGLRTRTPDGTGYFAYGGDFGEPVHDGNFVMDGLVLSDDTPSPGLAEFAAVAAPVRLAFDPGEERIVLTSRRHSADTADLRVRWEVQVDGRTAGGGEVPVKAVPPQGSAGADAPPALLSALRAADGGEVWLTITAELAEETAWAPAGHVVAAHQVDCTTAPQRGRAARPHGALPPGPARAVRPERGAGGLALGPARFDPDTGRLLRLGDAEVAGPLLELWRAPTDNDLGTAPHTYLPDDHGPEVGTEVPSWAKQWRDRGLDRLLHRTAEVRADGHRLVVRARVGAAGTSLGVDVTATYTSAGAELFLHLTAVPTGEWDCPWPRLGVRLDLPAALSGAEWFGTGPHESYPDSRRAALVGTYGAPIDDLGVRYSKPQETGHRSGTRWVRLTGPVPGLRVRAVGGSEVGFTAARHTAQELSAAAHPHELPDSAGTYLYLDAAQHGLGSRSCGPDVRPGHILWPAAYSIGLALSALPAD
;
A
#
# COMPACT_ATOMS: atom_id res chain seq x y z
N MET A 1 -27.76 14.66 38.56
CA MET A 1 -26.80 14.09 37.60
C MET A 1 -25.49 14.82 37.81
N THR A 2 -24.41 14.09 38.12
CA THR A 2 -23.06 14.64 38.17
C THR A 2 -22.68 15.17 36.78
N GLN A 3 -22.13 16.38 36.70
CA GLN A 3 -21.63 16.94 35.45
C GLN A 3 -20.41 16.14 35.00
N LEU A 4 -20.41 15.65 33.76
CA LEU A 4 -19.26 14.94 33.18
C LEU A 4 -18.07 15.90 33.03
N PRO A 5 -16.83 15.44 33.24
CA PRO A 5 -15.65 16.24 32.93
C PRO A 5 -15.55 16.48 31.41
N TYR A 6 -14.82 17.53 30.99
CA TYR A 6 -14.76 17.92 29.58
C TYR A 6 -14.18 16.85 28.65
N TYR A 7 -13.29 15.99 29.16
CA TYR A 7 -12.70 14.88 28.43
C TYR A 7 -13.63 13.65 28.35
N GLU A 8 -14.79 13.66 29.01
CA GLU A 8 -15.85 12.63 28.91
C GLU A 8 -17.20 13.21 28.45
N ASP A 9 -17.29 14.49 28.09
CA ASP A 9 -18.54 15.03 27.56
C ASP A 9 -18.71 14.70 26.07
N TYR A 10 -19.94 14.74 25.57
CA TYR A 10 -20.25 14.47 24.16
C TYR A 10 -19.99 15.67 23.24
N SER A 11 -19.59 16.82 23.79
CA SER A 11 -19.42 18.04 23.00
C SER A 11 -18.18 17.95 22.10
N PRO A 12 -18.17 18.63 20.95
CA PRO A 12 -16.97 18.76 20.11
C PRO A 12 -15.85 19.62 20.74
N GLY A 13 -16.10 20.23 21.90
CA GLY A 13 -15.20 21.20 22.55
C GLY A 13 -15.94 22.46 22.95
N ALA A 14 -15.25 23.35 23.67
CA ALA A 14 -15.85 24.54 24.28
C ALA A 14 -14.86 25.72 24.37
N GLY A 15 -15.33 26.88 24.82
CA GLY A 15 -14.52 28.09 25.02
C GLY A 15 -14.50 29.00 23.79
N ALA A 16 -13.39 29.71 23.59
CA ALA A 16 -13.22 30.70 22.53
C ALA A 16 -12.98 30.09 21.13
N ARG A 17 -13.59 28.95 20.82
CA ARG A 17 -13.46 28.27 19.52
C ARG A 17 -14.00 29.17 18.40
N THR A 18 -13.30 29.20 17.28
CA THR A 18 -13.79 29.88 16.07
C THR A 18 -14.50 28.89 15.14
N ALA A 19 -15.30 29.42 14.21
CA ALA A 19 -15.85 28.61 13.13
C ALA A 19 -14.73 28.00 12.28
N PRO A 20 -14.93 26.79 11.71
CA PRO A 20 -13.99 26.20 10.76
C PRO A 20 -13.93 27.03 9.48
N ARG A 21 -12.76 27.09 8.86
CA ARG A 21 -12.47 27.88 7.66
C ARG A 21 -11.34 27.23 6.85
N ALA A 22 -11.15 27.68 5.61
CA ALA A 22 -10.08 27.16 4.76
C ALA A 22 -8.70 27.46 5.34
N ARG A 23 -7.74 26.56 5.05
CA ARG A 23 -6.33 26.90 5.22
C ARG A 23 -5.92 27.84 4.09
N LEU A 24 -5.69 29.11 4.43
CA LEU A 24 -5.28 30.14 3.49
C LEU A 24 -3.80 30.49 3.68
N ARG A 25 -3.09 30.70 2.56
CA ARG A 25 -1.75 31.32 2.57
C ARG A 25 -1.96 32.84 2.51
N THR A 26 -1.83 33.51 3.64
CA THR A 26 -2.07 34.95 3.76
C THR A 26 -0.81 35.71 4.15
N ASP A 27 -0.78 37.01 3.90
CA ASP A 27 0.27 37.92 4.38
C ASP A 27 0.07 38.40 5.83
N ALA A 28 -1.02 37.98 6.50
CA ALA A 28 -1.21 38.18 7.92
C ALA A 28 -0.03 37.64 8.73
N ALA A 29 0.40 38.41 9.74
CA ALA A 29 1.56 38.05 10.54
C ALA A 29 1.27 36.77 11.35
N ALA A 30 2.17 35.80 11.26
CA ALA A 30 2.11 34.54 11.96
C ALA A 30 3.33 34.36 12.88
N LEU A 31 3.15 33.64 13.99
CA LEU A 31 4.22 33.20 14.87
C LEU A 31 4.11 31.69 15.06
N ASP A 32 5.16 30.97 14.68
CA ASP A 32 5.30 29.55 14.99
C ASP A 32 5.62 29.37 16.48
N LEU A 33 4.82 28.54 17.15
CA LEU A 33 4.97 28.21 18.57
C LEU A 33 5.61 26.84 18.79
N GLY A 34 6.04 26.15 17.73
CA GLY A 34 6.81 24.91 17.79
C GLY A 34 8.14 25.04 18.54
N GLY A 35 8.87 23.92 18.61
CA GLY A 35 10.16 23.81 19.31
C GLY A 35 10.05 23.05 20.62
N ARG A 36 10.89 23.38 21.61
CA ARG A 36 10.96 22.66 22.89
C ARG A 36 10.02 23.27 23.93
N TRP A 37 9.10 22.47 24.45
CA TRP A 37 8.14 22.86 25.46
C TRP A 37 8.46 22.15 26.77
N ARG A 38 8.24 22.81 27.91
CA ARG A 38 8.32 22.13 29.21
C ARG A 38 7.21 21.09 29.27
N PHE A 39 7.54 19.88 29.66
CA PHE A 39 6.64 18.74 29.61
C PHE A 39 6.73 17.89 30.87
N ARG A 40 5.57 17.38 31.28
CA ARG A 40 5.47 16.28 32.23
C ARG A 40 4.30 15.37 31.85
N LEU A 41 4.39 14.11 32.25
CA LEU A 41 3.32 13.12 32.10
C LEU A 41 2.77 12.73 33.48
N GLY A 42 1.45 12.89 33.65
CA GLY A 42 0.69 12.36 34.79
C GLY A 42 0.01 11.04 34.43
N PRO A 43 -0.23 10.15 35.42
CA PRO A 43 -0.85 8.84 35.17
C PRO A 43 -2.39 8.89 35.06
N THR A 44 -3.02 10.02 35.40
CA THR A 44 -4.48 10.17 35.48
C THR A 44 -4.95 11.46 34.79
N ALA A 45 -6.22 11.49 34.36
CA ALA A 45 -6.82 12.63 33.66
C ALA A 45 -6.87 13.92 34.51
N ASP A 46 -7.00 13.78 35.83
CA ASP A 46 -6.85 14.89 36.77
C ASP A 46 -5.61 14.68 37.65
N PRO A 47 -4.50 15.39 37.39
CA PRO A 47 -3.31 15.29 38.22
C PRO A 47 -3.43 16.05 39.55
N GLY A 48 -4.54 16.77 39.79
CA GLY A 48 -4.76 17.53 41.03
C GLY A 48 -3.91 18.80 41.18
N GLU A 49 -3.18 19.19 40.14
CA GLU A 49 -2.30 20.36 40.12
C GLU A 49 -2.70 21.41 39.09
N GLU A 50 -2.64 22.68 39.51
CA GLU A 50 -2.97 23.88 38.73
C GLU A 50 -1.77 24.39 37.89
N THR A 51 -1.27 23.57 36.98
CA THR A 51 -0.09 23.88 36.13
C THR A 51 -0.28 25.06 35.19
N TRP A 52 -1.52 25.48 34.97
CA TRP A 52 -1.91 26.63 34.17
C TRP A 52 -1.56 27.97 34.84
N ARG A 53 -1.32 27.98 36.15
CA ARG A 53 -0.95 29.21 36.88
C ARG A 53 0.36 29.79 36.38
N THR A 54 0.43 31.12 36.25
CA THR A 54 1.62 31.81 35.74
C THR A 54 2.82 31.76 36.68
N ASP A 55 2.58 31.57 37.99
CA ASP A 55 3.60 31.47 39.04
C ASP A 55 3.99 30.03 39.39
N TYR A 56 3.45 29.02 38.69
CA TYR A 56 3.85 27.64 38.86
C TYR A 56 5.29 27.43 38.36
N ASP A 57 6.12 26.80 39.19
CA ASP A 57 7.53 26.48 38.89
C ASP A 57 7.66 25.19 38.08
N ASP A 58 8.03 25.32 36.81
CA ASP A 58 8.30 24.23 35.88
C ASP A 58 9.79 24.00 35.62
N ALA A 59 10.69 24.58 36.42
CA ALA A 59 12.13 24.49 36.18
C ALA A 59 12.66 23.04 36.22
N ALA A 60 11.99 22.16 36.98
CA ALA A 60 12.35 20.75 37.10
C ALA A 60 11.71 19.85 36.03
N TRP A 61 10.86 20.39 35.15
CA TRP A 61 10.21 19.60 34.10
C TRP A 61 11.17 19.33 32.95
N ASP A 62 10.95 18.19 32.31
CA ASP A 62 11.63 17.82 31.07
C ASP A 62 11.23 18.75 29.92
N GLU A 63 11.89 18.58 28.77
CA GLU A 63 11.51 19.27 27.53
C GLU A 63 11.18 18.27 26.42
N LEU A 64 10.02 18.45 25.80
CA LEU A 64 9.53 17.65 24.67
C LEU A 64 9.48 18.52 23.40
N PRO A 65 9.86 18.00 22.22
CA PRO A 65 9.64 18.72 20.97
C PRO A 65 8.13 18.79 20.65
N VAL A 66 7.70 19.91 20.07
CA VAL A 66 6.36 20.10 19.51
C VAL A 66 6.55 20.60 18.08
N PRO A 67 6.04 19.89 17.06
CA PRO A 67 5.18 18.71 17.16
C PRO A 67 5.91 17.40 17.56
N SER A 68 5.24 16.53 18.33
CA SER A 68 5.63 15.13 18.55
C SER A 68 4.51 14.27 19.20
N HIS A 69 4.71 12.95 19.15
CA HIS A 69 4.01 12.01 20.04
C HIS A 69 4.91 11.66 21.22
N TRP A 70 4.47 11.91 22.45
CA TRP A 70 5.36 11.77 23.60
C TRP A 70 5.83 10.32 23.83
N VAL A 71 5.03 9.33 23.41
CA VAL A 71 5.34 7.90 23.53
C VAL A 71 6.53 7.44 22.68
N LEU A 72 6.99 8.27 21.74
CA LEU A 72 8.17 8.04 20.91
C LEU A 72 9.42 8.76 21.46
N HIS A 73 9.31 9.38 22.64
CA HIS A 73 10.40 10.12 23.27
C HIS A 73 10.74 9.58 24.67
N GLY A 74 11.91 9.97 25.17
CA GLY A 74 12.37 9.63 26.52
C GLY A 74 12.62 8.14 26.75
N ASP A 75 12.88 7.37 25.70
CA ASP A 75 13.11 5.92 25.74
C ASP A 75 12.04 5.14 26.53
N GLY A 76 10.79 5.60 26.46
CA GLY A 76 9.63 5.01 27.15
C GLY A 76 9.28 5.62 28.49
N ALA A 77 10.01 6.65 28.93
CA ALA A 77 9.70 7.39 30.15
C ALA A 77 8.29 8.00 30.11
N TYR A 78 7.74 8.24 28.92
CA TYR A 78 6.42 8.81 28.71
C TYR A 78 5.38 7.79 28.22
N GLY A 79 5.59 6.51 28.53
CA GLY A 79 4.74 5.43 28.03
C GLY A 79 5.19 4.91 26.67
N ARG A 80 4.35 4.09 26.04
CA ARG A 80 4.66 3.40 24.78
C ARG A 80 3.49 3.46 23.80
N PRO A 81 3.74 3.33 22.48
CA PRO A 81 2.71 3.12 21.47
C PRO A 81 1.86 1.89 21.78
N TRP A 82 0.58 1.92 21.40
CA TRP A 82 -0.30 0.74 21.43
C TRP A 82 -0.86 0.51 20.03
N TYR A 83 -0.86 -0.73 19.56
CA TYR A 83 -1.53 -1.09 18.31
C TYR A 83 -2.72 -2.02 18.55
N THR A 84 -3.89 -1.61 18.05
CA THR A 84 -5.08 -2.44 17.92
C THR A 84 -5.73 -2.13 16.58
N ASN A 85 -6.35 -3.14 15.97
CA ASN A 85 -7.20 -2.99 14.78
C ASN A 85 -8.61 -2.57 15.25
N VAL A 86 -9.54 -3.52 15.42
CA VAL A 86 -10.95 -3.24 15.79
C VAL A 86 -11.16 -3.00 17.29
N ARG A 87 -10.24 -3.45 18.14
CA ARG A 87 -10.47 -3.51 19.59
C ARG A 87 -10.03 -2.22 20.24
N TYR A 88 -10.97 -1.49 20.86
CA TYR A 88 -10.58 -0.40 21.77
C TYR A 88 -9.59 -0.87 22.85
N PRO A 89 -8.54 -0.10 23.13
CA PRO A 89 -7.56 -0.39 24.19
C PRO A 89 -8.10 -0.12 25.62
N PHE A 90 -9.41 0.17 25.73
CA PHE A 90 -10.13 0.43 26.98
C PHE A 90 -11.58 -0.10 26.90
N PRO A 91 -12.31 -0.23 28.03
CA PRO A 91 -13.68 -0.72 28.01
C PRO A 91 -14.63 0.16 27.19
N VAL A 92 -15.49 -0.45 26.38
CA VAL A 92 -16.51 0.26 25.60
C VAL A 92 -17.69 0.66 26.51
N ASP A 93 -17.62 1.87 27.08
CA ASP A 93 -18.63 2.47 27.98
C ASP A 93 -18.79 3.99 27.66
N PRO A 94 -19.26 4.35 26.44
CA PRO A 94 -19.29 5.75 26.02
C PRO A 94 -20.20 6.60 26.94
N PRO A 95 -19.75 7.80 27.36
CA PRO A 95 -18.58 8.53 26.85
C PRO A 95 -17.35 8.42 27.78
N ARG A 96 -17.37 7.47 28.71
CA ARG A 96 -16.41 7.37 29.82
C ARG A 96 -15.11 6.75 29.35
N VAL A 97 -14.01 7.15 29.98
CA VAL A 97 -12.67 6.61 29.71
C VAL A 97 -12.01 6.14 31.01
N PRO A 98 -10.90 5.37 30.95
CA PRO A 98 -10.21 4.92 32.15
C PRO A 98 -9.79 6.07 33.08
N THR A 99 -9.75 5.80 34.38
CA THR A 99 -9.19 6.76 35.36
C THR A 99 -7.68 6.87 35.21
N GLU A 100 -7.00 5.74 35.03
CA GLU A 100 -5.60 5.63 34.60
C GLU A 100 -5.49 6.05 33.12
N ASN A 101 -5.34 7.35 32.91
CA ASN A 101 -5.32 7.98 31.61
C ASN A 101 -4.10 8.91 31.50
N PRO A 102 -3.06 8.49 30.76
CA PRO A 102 -1.85 9.29 30.58
C PRO A 102 -2.18 10.70 30.09
N THR A 103 -1.73 11.69 30.85
CA THR A 103 -2.09 13.10 30.64
C THR A 103 -0.83 13.96 30.62
N GLY A 104 -0.57 14.57 29.46
CA GLY A 104 0.60 15.41 29.21
C GLY A 104 0.32 16.89 29.45
N ASP A 105 1.00 17.50 30.43
CA ASP A 105 1.00 18.95 30.62
C ASP A 105 2.17 19.57 29.84
N HIS A 106 1.88 20.51 28.96
CA HIS A 106 2.86 21.24 28.16
C HIS A 106 2.84 22.73 28.52
N ARG A 107 4.01 23.36 28.73
CA ARG A 107 4.14 24.79 29.01
C ARG A 107 5.16 25.45 28.09
N ARG A 108 4.76 26.56 27.47
CA ARG A 108 5.58 27.33 26.52
C ARG A 108 5.51 28.82 26.82
N ARG A 109 6.67 29.41 27.15
CA ARG A 109 6.84 30.86 27.15
C ARG A 109 7.22 31.34 25.76
N PHE A 110 6.55 32.36 25.24
CA PHE A 110 6.84 32.93 23.92
C PHE A 110 6.69 34.45 23.96
N THR A 111 7.26 35.14 22.97
CA THR A 111 7.25 36.61 22.91
C THR A 111 6.46 37.09 21.70
N VAL A 112 5.44 37.92 21.93
CA VAL A 112 4.73 38.65 20.88
C VAL A 112 5.42 40.00 20.66
N PRO A 113 5.82 40.35 19.42
CA PRO A 113 6.51 41.59 19.12
C PRO A 113 5.75 42.85 19.57
N ALA A 114 6.50 43.86 20.04
CA ALA A 114 5.95 45.19 20.32
C ALA A 114 5.96 46.03 19.04
N GLY A 115 4.81 46.17 18.39
CA GLY A 115 4.64 46.99 17.18
C GLY A 115 4.27 46.22 15.92
N GLY A 116 3.96 46.95 14.85
CA GLY A 116 3.57 46.40 13.55
C GLY A 116 2.22 45.69 13.59
N ALA A 117 2.08 44.65 12.75
CA ALA A 117 0.83 43.90 12.60
C ALA A 117 0.27 43.35 13.93
N TRP A 118 1.11 43.04 14.91
CA TRP A 118 0.68 42.52 16.22
C TRP A 118 0.03 43.57 17.12
N SER A 119 0.46 44.84 17.04
CA SER A 119 -0.18 45.93 17.79
C SER A 119 -1.42 46.49 17.10
N GLU A 120 -1.55 46.26 15.79
CA GLU A 120 -2.65 46.73 14.95
C GLU A 120 -3.70 45.63 14.69
N ALA A 121 -3.46 44.41 15.17
CA ALA A 121 -4.38 43.29 15.02
C ALA A 121 -5.72 43.59 15.70
N GLU A 122 -6.82 43.44 14.96
CA GLU A 122 -8.17 43.44 15.55
C GLU A 122 -8.45 42.11 16.25
N ARG A 123 -7.86 41.03 15.73
CA ARG A 123 -8.08 39.68 16.23
C ARG A 123 -6.79 38.88 16.25
N VAL A 124 -6.57 38.09 17.30
CA VAL A 124 -5.44 37.16 17.40
C VAL A 124 -5.96 35.74 17.58
N LEU A 125 -5.55 34.84 16.69
CA LEU A 125 -6.01 33.45 16.67
C LEU A 125 -4.88 32.50 17.06
N LEU A 126 -5.14 31.61 18.01
CA LEU A 126 -4.26 30.49 18.34
C LEU A 126 -4.77 29.24 17.61
N ARG A 127 -3.95 28.67 16.74
CA ARG A 127 -4.28 27.52 15.91
C ARG A 127 -3.49 26.29 16.35
N PHE A 128 -4.18 25.16 16.46
CA PHE A 128 -3.60 23.82 16.56
C PHE A 128 -3.99 23.03 15.33
N ASP A 129 -3.03 22.51 14.57
CA ASP A 129 -3.30 21.71 13.37
C ASP A 129 -3.56 20.22 13.67
N GLY A 130 -3.24 19.75 14.88
CA GLY A 130 -3.49 18.37 15.32
C GLY A 130 -2.95 18.07 16.73
N VAL A 131 -3.82 17.51 17.58
CA VAL A 131 -3.51 17.12 18.96
C VAL A 131 -4.30 15.86 19.28
N GLU A 132 -3.64 14.78 19.71
CA GLU A 132 -4.29 13.51 20.05
C GLU A 132 -4.33 13.28 21.57
N SER A 133 -5.49 13.16 22.25
CA SER A 133 -6.87 13.32 21.75
C SER A 133 -7.53 14.63 22.22
N ALA A 134 -8.21 14.65 23.36
CA ALA A 134 -8.80 15.87 23.90
C ALA A 134 -7.76 16.71 24.63
N TYR A 135 -7.85 18.04 24.49
CA TYR A 135 -6.94 18.96 25.16
C TYR A 135 -7.62 20.23 25.65
N ARG A 136 -7.05 20.83 26.69
CA ARG A 136 -7.50 22.09 27.30
C ARG A 136 -6.38 23.11 27.30
N VAL A 137 -6.72 24.36 27.00
CA VAL A 137 -5.76 25.44 26.72
C VAL A 137 -5.95 26.59 27.68
N TRP A 138 -4.83 27.11 28.20
CA TRP A 138 -4.76 28.34 28.96
C TRP A 138 -3.69 29.26 28.39
N LEU A 139 -3.98 30.56 28.36
CA LEU A 139 -3.04 31.60 27.96
C LEU A 139 -2.95 32.64 29.08
N ASN A 140 -1.74 32.86 29.59
CA ASN A 140 -1.47 33.78 30.70
C ASN A 140 -2.33 33.51 31.94
N GLY A 141 -2.62 32.23 32.21
CA GLY A 141 -3.47 31.78 33.34
C GLY A 141 -4.97 31.87 33.10
N ALA A 142 -5.43 32.48 32.00
CA ALA A 142 -6.83 32.49 31.60
C ALA A 142 -7.15 31.26 30.75
N GLU A 143 -8.27 30.59 31.03
CA GLU A 143 -8.74 29.49 30.20
C GLU A 143 -9.22 30.01 28.83
N VAL A 144 -8.72 29.38 27.77
CA VAL A 144 -9.08 29.69 26.38
C VAL A 144 -10.19 28.76 25.90
N GLY A 145 -10.05 27.45 26.12
CA GLY A 145 -11.04 26.47 25.69
C GLY A 145 -10.55 25.03 25.66
N VAL A 146 -11.38 24.17 25.06
CA VAL A 146 -11.18 22.72 24.90
C VAL A 146 -11.31 22.35 23.43
N GLY A 147 -10.39 21.55 22.92
CA GLY A 147 -10.43 20.97 21.56
C GLY A 147 -10.54 19.45 21.59
N LYS A 148 -11.22 18.89 20.56
CA LYS A 148 -11.36 17.46 20.27
C LYS A 148 -11.33 17.23 18.75
N GLY A 149 -11.13 16.00 18.30
CA GLY A 149 -10.96 15.65 16.88
C GLY A 149 -9.50 15.76 16.48
N SER A 150 -8.78 14.66 16.64
CA SER A 150 -7.32 14.67 16.75
C SER A 150 -6.60 15.13 15.50
N ARG A 151 -7.12 14.78 14.31
CA ARG A 151 -6.51 15.09 13.01
C ARG A 151 -7.12 16.34 12.35
N LEU A 152 -7.96 17.07 13.08
CA LEU A 152 -8.71 18.22 12.59
C LEU A 152 -8.20 19.51 13.22
N ALA A 153 -7.95 20.53 12.41
CA ALA A 153 -7.50 21.82 12.93
C ALA A 153 -8.54 22.48 13.85
N GLN A 154 -8.07 23.22 14.84
CA GLN A 154 -8.89 24.03 15.74
C GLN A 154 -8.23 25.37 16.00
N GLU A 155 -9.01 26.44 15.86
CA GLU A 155 -8.60 27.81 16.16
C GLU A 155 -9.36 28.35 17.38
N PHE A 156 -8.67 29.13 18.20
CA PHE A 156 -9.23 29.86 19.34
C PHE A 156 -8.96 31.35 19.23
N ASP A 157 -9.97 32.17 19.50
CA ASP A 157 -9.82 33.62 19.61
C ASP A 157 -9.19 33.99 20.96
N VAL A 158 -7.92 34.40 20.92
CA VAL A 158 -7.15 34.75 22.11
C VAL A 158 -6.89 36.25 22.23
N THR A 159 -7.62 37.07 21.46
CA THR A 159 -7.44 38.53 21.41
C THR A 159 -7.45 39.18 22.79
N GLY A 160 -8.35 38.74 23.69
CA GLY A 160 -8.46 39.28 25.04
C GLY A 160 -7.46 38.71 26.06
N ALA A 161 -6.72 37.64 25.71
CA ALA A 161 -5.83 36.92 26.62
C ALA A 161 -4.34 37.10 26.27
N VAL A 162 -4.02 37.30 25.00
CA VAL A 162 -2.66 37.57 24.54
C VAL A 162 -2.22 38.99 24.90
N ARG A 163 -0.94 39.19 25.16
CA ARG A 163 -0.35 40.51 25.43
C ARG A 163 0.95 40.72 24.65
N THR A 164 1.34 41.96 24.44
CA THR A 164 2.67 42.28 23.91
C THR A 164 3.76 41.83 24.90
N GLY A 165 4.90 41.35 24.38
CA GLY A 165 5.99 40.83 25.18
C GLY A 165 5.78 39.36 25.56
N GLU A 166 6.21 38.98 26.76
CA GLU A 166 6.20 37.57 27.20
C GLU A 166 4.80 37.07 27.54
N ASN A 167 4.45 35.92 26.98
CA ASN A 167 3.23 35.16 27.22
C ASN A 167 3.55 33.74 27.66
N LEU A 168 2.63 33.12 28.39
CA LEU A 168 2.69 31.72 28.77
C LEU A 168 1.48 30.97 28.19
N LEU A 169 1.74 30.02 27.30
CA LEU A 169 0.77 29.04 26.82
C LEU A 169 0.91 27.75 27.63
N VAL A 170 -0.21 27.23 28.13
CA VAL A 170 -0.29 25.93 28.80
C VAL A 170 -1.34 25.08 28.11
N VAL A 171 -0.98 23.82 27.81
CA VAL A 171 -1.86 22.86 27.15
C VAL A 171 -1.82 21.54 27.92
N ARG A 172 -2.98 21.07 28.36
CA ARG A 172 -3.14 19.73 28.96
C ARG A 172 -3.76 18.81 27.91
N VAL A 173 -3.12 17.69 27.62
CA VAL A 173 -3.55 16.71 26.61
C VAL A 173 -3.83 15.38 27.30
N HIS A 174 -4.96 14.74 26.97
CA HIS A 174 -5.30 13.41 27.44
C HIS A 174 -5.11 12.39 26.33
N GLN A 175 -4.53 11.23 26.65
CA GLN A 175 -4.47 10.13 25.71
C GLN A 175 -5.88 9.64 25.35
N TRP A 176 -6.68 9.30 26.37
CA TRP A 176 -8.06 8.86 26.19
C TRP A 176 -9.05 9.98 26.47
N SER A 177 -10.09 10.07 25.65
CA SER A 177 -11.24 10.95 25.88
C SER A 177 -12.48 10.39 25.20
N SER A 178 -13.62 11.06 25.36
CA SER A 178 -14.82 10.76 24.59
C SER A 178 -14.55 10.83 23.07
N ALA A 179 -13.59 11.63 22.61
CA ALA A 179 -13.21 11.67 21.19
C ALA A 179 -12.58 10.36 20.70
N SER A 180 -11.95 9.58 21.58
CA SER A 180 -11.31 8.31 21.23
C SER A 180 -12.32 7.27 20.71
N TYR A 181 -13.59 7.32 21.13
CA TYR A 181 -14.67 6.49 20.59
C TYR A 181 -15.05 6.79 19.13
N LEU A 182 -14.51 7.87 18.55
CA LEU A 182 -14.70 8.27 17.16
C LEU A 182 -13.41 8.14 16.36
N GLU A 183 -12.37 7.55 16.95
CA GLU A 183 -10.99 7.55 16.43
C GLU A 183 -10.35 6.15 16.57
N ASP A 184 -11.15 5.12 16.29
CA ASP A 184 -10.78 3.69 16.38
C ASP A 184 -10.25 3.14 15.04
N GLN A 185 -9.41 3.93 14.37
CA GLN A 185 -8.74 3.52 13.13
C GLN A 185 -7.79 2.35 13.39
N ASP A 186 -7.63 1.45 12.40
CA ASP A 186 -6.60 0.41 12.38
C ASP A 186 -5.19 1.01 12.25
N GLN A 187 -4.65 1.50 13.36
CA GLN A 187 -3.34 2.15 13.45
C GLN A 187 -2.80 2.18 14.88
N TRP A 188 -1.60 2.75 15.05
CA TRP A 188 -1.06 3.04 16.38
C TRP A 188 -1.85 4.14 17.12
N TRP A 189 -2.12 3.94 18.40
CA TRP A 189 -2.53 5.00 19.33
C TRP A 189 -1.31 5.80 19.79
N LEU A 190 -1.22 7.08 19.40
CA LEU A 190 -0.03 7.92 19.58
C LEU A 190 -0.45 9.31 20.08
N PRO A 191 -0.55 9.53 21.39
CA PRO A 191 -1.00 10.80 21.93
C PRO A 191 0.10 11.89 21.88
N GLY A 192 -0.33 13.16 21.79
CA GLY A 192 0.57 14.31 21.77
C GLY A 192 0.09 15.48 20.90
N ILE A 193 0.81 16.60 20.97
CA ILE A 193 0.64 17.72 20.03
C ILE A 193 1.49 17.39 18.80
N PHE A 194 0.91 16.69 17.83
CA PHE A 194 1.67 16.05 16.73
C PHE A 194 1.69 16.85 15.42
N ARG A 195 1.00 17.99 15.38
CA ARG A 195 1.10 18.99 14.30
C ARG A 195 1.35 20.39 14.88
N GLU A 196 1.50 21.35 13.97
CA GLU A 196 1.91 22.72 14.24
C GLU A 196 0.98 23.45 15.21
N VAL A 197 1.58 24.37 15.97
CA VAL A 197 0.88 25.33 16.82
C VAL A 197 1.30 26.71 16.38
N THR A 198 0.36 27.55 15.95
CA THR A 198 0.65 28.87 15.41
C THR A 198 -0.24 29.95 16.01
N LEU A 199 0.28 31.17 16.06
CA LEU A 199 -0.48 32.37 16.43
C LEU A 199 -0.61 33.27 15.19
N LEU A 200 -1.80 33.78 14.92
CA LEU A 200 -2.10 34.61 13.74
C LEU A 200 -2.65 35.97 14.18
N ALA A 201 -2.00 37.07 13.76
CA ALA A 201 -2.47 38.44 13.95
C ALA A 201 -3.29 38.88 12.73
N ARG A 202 -4.60 39.07 12.93
CA ARG A 202 -5.57 39.39 11.89
C ARG A 202 -5.94 40.88 11.94
N PRO A 203 -5.86 41.61 10.81
CA PRO A 203 -6.21 43.03 10.76
C PRO A 203 -7.73 43.26 10.84
N ALA A 204 -8.15 44.51 10.97
CA ALA A 204 -9.57 44.89 10.92
C ALA A 204 -10.22 44.60 9.56
N ALA A 205 -9.49 44.90 8.49
CA ALA A 205 -9.88 44.67 7.10
C ALA A 205 -9.35 43.31 6.58
N ARG A 206 -9.56 42.25 7.38
CA ARG A 206 -9.12 40.87 7.12
C ARG A 206 -9.99 40.12 6.12
N LEU A 207 -9.49 38.99 5.65
CA LEU A 207 -10.26 37.93 5.00
C LEU A 207 -10.49 36.83 6.05
N ASP A 208 -11.73 36.59 6.49
CA ASP A 208 -12.01 35.53 7.46
C ASP A 208 -11.98 34.15 6.80
N ASP A 209 -12.56 34.01 5.61
CA ASP A 209 -12.49 32.81 4.77
C ASP A 209 -12.62 33.13 3.27
N VAL A 210 -12.07 32.27 2.42
CA VAL A 210 -12.13 32.39 0.95
C VAL A 210 -12.36 31.02 0.33
N TRP A 211 -13.37 30.91 -0.52
CA TRP A 211 -13.61 29.73 -1.35
C TRP A 211 -13.70 30.10 -2.83
N LEU A 212 -12.79 29.53 -3.62
CA LEU A 212 -12.74 29.72 -5.07
C LEU A 212 -13.07 28.41 -5.78
N ARG A 213 -14.33 28.23 -6.20
CA ARG A 213 -14.78 27.06 -6.96
C ARG A 213 -14.44 27.23 -8.44
N ALA A 214 -13.37 26.58 -8.89
CA ALA A 214 -12.88 26.63 -10.27
C ALA A 214 -13.51 25.53 -11.14
N GLU A 215 -14.61 25.85 -11.82
CA GLU A 215 -15.33 24.95 -12.71
C GLU A 215 -14.77 25.00 -14.13
N TYR A 216 -14.68 23.84 -14.77
CA TYR A 216 -14.29 23.69 -16.18
C TYR A 216 -15.45 23.13 -17.01
N ASP A 217 -15.79 23.81 -18.10
CA ASP A 217 -16.72 23.30 -19.10
C ASP A 217 -15.94 22.63 -20.23
N HIS A 218 -15.99 21.30 -20.27
CA HIS A 218 -15.30 20.49 -21.26
C HIS A 218 -15.90 20.57 -22.67
N ALA A 219 -17.13 21.06 -22.83
CA ALA A 219 -17.76 21.23 -24.14
C ALA A 219 -17.28 22.52 -24.82
N THR A 220 -17.00 23.57 -24.04
CA THR A 220 -16.55 24.88 -24.55
C THR A 220 -15.05 25.14 -24.36
N GLY A 221 -14.39 24.40 -23.46
CA GLY A 221 -12.99 24.63 -23.08
C GLY A 221 -12.79 25.84 -22.18
N THR A 222 -13.84 26.30 -21.50
CA THR A 222 -13.82 27.53 -20.69
C THR A 222 -13.89 27.26 -19.19
N GLY A 223 -13.33 28.18 -18.41
CA GLY A 223 -13.33 28.16 -16.95
C GLY A 223 -14.26 29.22 -16.36
N ARG A 224 -14.89 28.89 -15.23
CA ARG A 224 -15.68 29.81 -14.41
C ARG A 224 -15.27 29.67 -12.95
N LEU A 225 -15.08 30.79 -12.27
CA LEU A 225 -14.69 30.81 -10.86
C LEU A 225 -15.85 31.34 -10.01
N ALA A 226 -16.52 30.48 -9.26
CA ALA A 226 -17.52 30.90 -8.29
C ALA A 226 -16.85 31.21 -6.94
N ALA A 227 -16.79 32.50 -6.60
CA ALA A 227 -16.17 32.99 -5.37
C ALA A 227 -17.19 33.11 -4.22
N GLU A 228 -16.76 32.74 -3.01
CA GLU A 228 -17.41 33.04 -1.74
C GLU A 228 -16.33 33.64 -0.82
N ILE A 229 -16.60 34.82 -0.25
CA ILE A 229 -15.63 35.58 0.54
C ILE A 229 -16.32 35.98 1.84
N ASP A 230 -15.87 35.41 2.96
CA ASP A 230 -16.26 35.84 4.29
C ASP A 230 -15.26 36.89 4.78
N ALA A 231 -15.72 38.12 4.92
CA ALA A 231 -14.90 39.25 5.35
C ALA A 231 -15.79 40.38 5.91
N PRO A 232 -15.31 41.16 6.91
CA PRO A 232 -16.01 42.34 7.39
C PRO A 232 -16.15 43.41 6.31
N ALA A 233 -17.14 44.31 6.44
CA ALA A 233 -17.37 45.39 5.47
C ALA A 233 -16.13 46.29 5.23
N ALA A 234 -15.27 46.45 6.24
CA ALA A 234 -14.02 47.19 6.14
C ALA A 234 -12.95 46.54 5.25
N ALA A 235 -13.09 45.24 4.94
CA ALA A 235 -12.22 44.53 4.01
C ALA A 235 -12.44 44.96 2.55
N TYR A 236 -13.63 45.46 2.23
CA TYR A 236 -14.01 45.86 0.89
C TYR A 236 -13.50 47.27 0.56
N PRO A 237 -13.09 47.52 -0.69
CA PRO A 237 -13.20 46.66 -1.87
C PRO A 237 -12.27 45.44 -1.86
N VAL A 238 -12.76 44.29 -2.33
CA VAL A 238 -11.96 43.07 -2.49
C VAL A 238 -11.69 42.83 -3.97
N VAL A 239 -10.44 42.52 -4.30
CA VAL A 239 -9.98 42.29 -5.68
C VAL A 239 -9.51 40.86 -5.84
N LEU A 240 -10.07 40.13 -6.81
CA LEU A 240 -9.59 38.84 -7.30
C LEU A 240 -8.72 39.07 -8.53
N GLU A 241 -7.50 38.55 -8.51
CA GLU A 241 -6.59 38.56 -9.66
C GLU A 241 -6.14 37.13 -10.01
N ILE A 242 -6.14 36.79 -11.30
CA ILE A 242 -5.46 35.61 -11.86
C ILE A 242 -4.54 36.13 -12.97
N PRO A 243 -3.29 36.53 -12.64
CA PRO A 243 -2.43 37.28 -13.56
C PRO A 243 -2.18 36.56 -14.89
N GLU A 244 -1.95 35.25 -14.85
CA GLU A 244 -1.67 34.46 -16.06
C GLU A 244 -2.86 34.42 -17.03
N LEU A 245 -4.09 34.52 -16.52
CA LEU A 245 -5.31 34.53 -17.32
C LEU A 245 -5.80 35.95 -17.62
N GLY A 246 -5.08 36.99 -17.17
CA GLY A 246 -5.47 38.39 -17.35
C GLY A 246 -6.78 38.75 -16.64
N VAL A 247 -7.17 38.01 -15.60
CA VAL A 247 -8.40 38.25 -14.84
C VAL A 247 -8.10 39.21 -13.70
N ALA A 248 -8.85 40.30 -13.64
CA ALA A 248 -8.90 41.21 -12.50
C ALA A 248 -10.37 41.59 -12.28
N HIS A 249 -10.94 41.18 -11.16
CA HIS A 249 -12.32 41.44 -10.79
C HIS A 249 -12.38 42.10 -9.43
N ARG A 250 -13.23 43.11 -9.28
CA ARG A 250 -13.32 43.93 -8.08
C ARG A 250 -14.75 43.98 -7.57
N TRP A 251 -14.94 43.58 -6.33
CA TRP A 251 -16.20 43.67 -5.60
C TRP A 251 -16.13 44.84 -4.63
N GLU A 252 -17.08 45.78 -4.72
CA GLU A 252 -17.12 46.94 -3.84
C GLU A 252 -17.74 46.59 -2.48
N ARG A 253 -18.58 45.55 -2.42
CA ARG A 253 -19.28 45.09 -1.21
C ARG A 253 -19.48 43.57 -1.25
N ALA A 254 -19.79 42.99 -0.09
CA ALA A 254 -20.05 41.56 0.06
C ALA A 254 -21.18 41.05 -0.85
N GLU A 255 -22.23 41.84 -1.06
CA GLU A 255 -23.36 41.44 -1.91
C GLU A 255 -23.01 41.40 -3.41
N ASP A 256 -21.89 41.98 -3.80
CA ASP A 256 -21.41 41.97 -5.18
C ASP A 256 -20.63 40.68 -5.50
N VAL A 257 -20.16 39.94 -4.48
CA VAL A 257 -19.35 38.73 -4.65
C VAL A 257 -20.15 37.64 -5.37
N GLY A 258 -19.55 37.05 -6.39
CA GLY A 258 -20.19 36.04 -7.20
C GLY A 258 -19.24 35.40 -8.23
N ALA A 259 -19.83 34.76 -9.23
CA ALA A 259 -19.06 34.04 -10.23
C ALA A 259 -18.40 34.99 -11.25
N VAL A 260 -17.16 34.67 -11.63
CA VAL A 260 -16.37 35.35 -12.64
C VAL A 260 -16.08 34.38 -13.78
N ASP A 261 -16.45 34.77 -15.00
CA ASP A 261 -16.09 34.02 -16.20
C ASP A 261 -14.63 34.29 -16.56
N VAL A 262 -13.84 33.22 -16.73
CA VAL A 262 -12.38 33.28 -16.88
C VAL A 262 -11.97 33.08 -18.35
N GLY A 263 -12.90 32.62 -19.21
CA GLY A 263 -12.63 32.35 -20.61
C GLY A 263 -11.92 31.01 -20.81
N ALA A 264 -11.10 30.88 -21.85
CA ALA A 264 -10.42 29.63 -22.15
C ALA A 264 -9.35 29.29 -21.09
N VAL A 265 -9.36 28.05 -20.59
CA VAL A 265 -8.40 27.58 -19.59
C VAL A 265 -7.92 26.17 -19.93
N ARG A 266 -6.70 25.84 -19.52
CA ARG A 266 -6.22 24.45 -19.47
C ARG A 266 -6.70 23.81 -18.16
N PRO A 267 -7.44 22.68 -18.22
CA PRO A 267 -8.05 22.07 -17.05
C PRO A 267 -7.00 21.34 -16.18
N TRP A 268 -7.33 21.17 -14.90
CA TRP A 268 -6.56 20.36 -13.96
C TRP A 268 -7.01 18.89 -14.03
N SER A 269 -6.05 17.96 -13.99
CA SER A 269 -6.26 16.53 -13.77
C SER A 269 -5.05 15.87 -13.09
N ALA A 270 -5.17 14.60 -12.68
CA ALA A 270 -4.03 13.85 -12.13
C ALA A 270 -2.88 13.59 -13.13
N GLU A 271 -3.14 13.70 -14.44
CA GLU A 271 -2.14 13.51 -15.49
C GLU A 271 -1.57 14.85 -15.98
N ASP A 272 -2.34 15.93 -15.84
CA ASP A 272 -1.98 17.29 -16.18
C ASP A 272 -2.41 18.25 -15.05
N PRO A 273 -1.61 18.38 -13.99
CA PRO A 273 -1.98 19.11 -12.77
C PRO A 273 -1.83 20.63 -12.94
N ARG A 274 -2.46 21.20 -13.98
CA ARG A 274 -2.40 22.63 -14.29
C ARG A 274 -3.10 23.47 -13.22
N ARG A 275 -2.34 24.37 -12.56
CA ARG A 275 -2.84 25.28 -11.52
C ARG A 275 -2.49 26.74 -11.82
N TYR A 276 -3.41 27.65 -11.55
CA TYR A 276 -3.23 29.09 -11.70
C TYR A 276 -3.13 29.74 -10.32
N GLU A 277 -2.20 30.67 -10.15
CA GLU A 277 -2.18 31.50 -8.96
C GLU A 277 -3.35 32.49 -9.00
N ALA A 278 -4.25 32.36 -8.04
CA ALA A 278 -5.34 33.28 -7.79
C ALA A 278 -5.05 34.04 -6.50
N VAL A 279 -5.22 35.36 -6.54
CA VAL A 279 -4.96 36.22 -5.41
C VAL A 279 -6.20 37.01 -5.07
N VAL A 280 -6.65 36.92 -3.82
CA VAL A 280 -7.73 37.72 -3.26
C VAL A 280 -7.12 38.76 -2.33
N THR A 281 -7.27 40.04 -2.70
CA THR A 281 -6.71 41.18 -1.95
C THR A 281 -7.85 41.99 -1.35
N ALA A 282 -7.92 42.02 -0.03
CA ALA A 282 -8.73 42.95 0.76
C ALA A 282 -7.89 44.19 1.13
N ALA A 283 -8.53 45.20 1.73
CA ALA A 283 -7.84 46.42 2.13
C ALA A 283 -6.72 46.22 3.18
N GLY A 284 -6.83 45.19 4.03
CA GLY A 284 -5.84 44.93 5.09
C GLY A 284 -5.08 43.60 4.96
N GLU A 285 -5.47 42.73 4.04
CA GLU A 285 -4.94 41.37 3.93
C GLU A 285 -5.01 40.84 2.50
N ARG A 286 -4.02 40.03 2.12
CA ARG A 286 -3.97 39.31 0.85
C ARG A 286 -3.88 37.81 1.09
N ALA A 287 -4.72 37.04 0.39
CA ALA A 287 -4.69 35.58 0.36
C ALA A 287 -4.29 35.08 -1.04
N ALA A 288 -3.36 34.13 -1.10
CA ALA A 288 -2.95 33.46 -2.33
C ALA A 288 -3.44 31.99 -2.32
N LEU A 289 -4.01 31.57 -3.44
CA LEU A 289 -4.52 30.22 -3.68
C LEU A 289 -4.02 29.69 -5.02
N LEU A 290 -3.84 28.38 -5.12
CA LEU A 290 -3.56 27.70 -6.38
C LEU A 290 -4.85 27.02 -6.85
N VAL A 291 -5.48 27.56 -7.89
CA VAL A 291 -6.75 27.04 -8.41
C VAL A 291 -6.53 26.14 -9.62
N GLY A 292 -7.15 24.95 -9.59
CA GLY A 292 -7.19 24.03 -10.73
C GLY A 292 -8.61 23.96 -11.30
N PHE A 293 -8.80 24.35 -12.56
CA PHE A 293 -10.11 24.32 -13.20
C PHE A 293 -10.52 22.89 -13.54
N ARG A 294 -11.53 22.37 -12.86
CA ARG A 294 -12.04 21.00 -13.09
C ARG A 294 -13.47 20.85 -12.60
N THR A 295 -14.23 19.97 -13.25
CA THR A 295 -15.62 19.69 -12.86
C THR A 295 -15.81 18.19 -12.62
N VAL A 296 -16.29 17.83 -11.43
CA VAL A 296 -16.69 16.47 -11.07
C VAL A 296 -18.19 16.32 -11.33
N ARG A 297 -18.62 15.21 -11.94
CA ARG A 297 -20.04 14.86 -12.10
C ARG A 297 -20.26 13.37 -12.00
N ILE A 298 -21.40 13.00 -11.42
CA ILE A 298 -21.96 11.66 -11.56
C ILE A 298 -23.08 11.70 -12.60
N GLU A 299 -22.90 10.96 -13.69
CA GLU A 299 -23.87 10.85 -14.78
C GLU A 299 -24.39 9.42 -14.85
N GLY A 300 -25.53 9.18 -14.19
CA GLY A 300 -26.00 7.81 -13.95
C GLY A 300 -24.99 7.07 -13.09
N ASP A 301 -24.44 5.98 -13.62
CA ASP A 301 -23.46 5.16 -12.92
C ASP A 301 -22.00 5.53 -13.18
N ARG A 302 -21.75 6.70 -13.79
CA ARG A 302 -20.41 7.13 -14.18
C ARG A 302 -19.89 8.25 -13.32
N PHE A 303 -18.78 8.01 -12.65
CA PHE A 303 -17.96 9.05 -12.04
C PHE A 303 -17.09 9.70 -13.11
N THR A 304 -17.30 10.99 -13.37
CA THR A 304 -16.59 11.73 -14.42
C THR A 304 -15.88 12.96 -13.88
N VAL A 305 -14.72 13.26 -14.46
CA VAL A 305 -14.03 14.54 -14.29
C VAL A 305 -13.79 15.13 -15.66
N ASN A 306 -14.12 16.41 -15.85
CA ASN A 306 -13.97 17.11 -17.13
C ASN A 306 -14.65 16.36 -18.31
N GLY A 307 -15.79 15.71 -18.03
CA GLY A 307 -16.61 15.00 -19.02
C GLY A 307 -16.13 13.60 -19.38
N ARG A 308 -15.11 13.04 -18.70
CA ARG A 308 -14.61 11.68 -18.97
C ARG A 308 -14.65 10.80 -17.73
N PRO A 309 -14.94 9.48 -17.86
CA PRO A 309 -14.92 8.56 -16.74
C PRO A 309 -13.52 8.39 -16.14
N VAL A 310 -13.42 8.45 -14.81
CA VAL A 310 -12.15 8.21 -14.09
C VAL A 310 -12.03 6.72 -13.76
N ALA A 311 -10.83 6.16 -13.94
CA ALA A 311 -10.45 4.87 -13.37
C ALA A 311 -9.45 5.12 -12.24
N PHE A 312 -9.78 4.68 -11.03
CA PHE A 312 -8.94 4.81 -9.85
C PHE A 312 -7.95 3.65 -9.78
N HIS A 313 -6.68 4.01 -9.89
CA HIS A 313 -5.53 3.18 -9.53
C HIS A 313 -4.95 3.77 -8.26
N GLY A 314 -5.69 3.59 -7.17
CA GLY A 314 -5.44 4.28 -5.91
C GLY A 314 -4.75 3.44 -4.86
N VAL A 315 -4.33 4.11 -3.79
CA VAL A 315 -3.86 3.50 -2.54
C VAL A 315 -4.48 4.22 -1.35
N ASN A 316 -4.78 3.47 -0.28
CA ASN A 316 -5.03 4.04 1.04
C ASN A 316 -3.69 4.48 1.64
N ARG A 317 -3.67 5.64 2.30
CA ARG A 317 -2.44 6.21 2.85
C ARG A 317 -2.70 6.85 4.20
N HIS A 318 -2.12 6.25 5.24
CA HIS A 318 -1.91 6.89 6.54
C HIS A 318 -0.69 7.81 6.53
N GLU A 319 -0.67 8.80 7.43
CA GLU A 319 0.50 9.63 7.68
C GLU A 319 1.36 8.98 8.76
N ILE A 320 2.48 8.37 8.37
CA ILE A 320 3.29 7.55 9.29
C ILE A 320 4.78 7.58 8.91
N HIS A 321 5.63 7.63 9.93
CA HIS A 321 7.08 7.53 9.80
C HIS A 321 7.63 6.68 10.97
N ALA A 322 8.51 5.72 10.66
CA ALA A 322 9.00 4.74 11.63
C ALA A 322 9.60 5.33 12.92
N ASP A 323 10.20 6.52 12.83
CA ASP A 323 10.81 7.22 13.97
C ASP A 323 9.95 8.37 14.54
N ARG A 324 8.90 8.82 13.83
CA ARG A 324 8.17 10.06 14.17
C ARG A 324 6.67 9.88 14.36
N GLY A 325 6.12 8.69 14.08
CA GLY A 325 4.67 8.49 14.10
C GLY A 325 4.00 9.32 13.00
N ARG A 326 2.93 10.05 13.34
CA ARG A 326 2.13 10.86 12.42
C ARG A 326 2.63 12.30 12.24
N VAL A 327 3.81 12.64 12.74
CA VAL A 327 4.37 13.99 12.57
C VAL A 327 4.75 14.19 11.10
N PHE A 328 4.16 15.21 10.46
CA PHE A 328 4.41 15.55 9.07
C PHE A 328 5.86 15.95 8.82
N ASP A 329 6.40 15.45 7.71
CA ASP A 329 7.69 15.86 7.17
C ASP A 329 7.54 16.09 5.66
N ALA A 330 7.84 17.30 5.21
CA ALA A 330 7.56 17.72 3.84
C ALA A 330 8.42 16.96 2.80
N GLU A 331 9.67 16.61 3.15
CA GLU A 331 10.57 15.88 2.27
C GLU A 331 10.13 14.43 2.12
N HIS A 332 9.84 13.75 3.23
CA HIS A 332 9.30 12.38 3.23
C HIS A 332 7.97 12.32 2.49
N ALA A 333 7.01 13.21 2.78
CA ALA A 333 5.72 13.23 2.10
C ALA A 333 5.85 13.46 0.57
N ARG A 334 6.79 14.32 0.14
CA ARG A 334 7.07 14.49 -1.29
C ARG A 334 7.66 13.22 -1.89
N ALA A 335 8.68 12.63 -1.27
CA ALA A 335 9.31 11.41 -1.76
C ALA A 335 8.30 10.25 -1.88
N ASP A 336 7.37 10.18 -0.92
CA ASP A 336 6.26 9.24 -0.86
C ASP A 336 5.33 9.37 -2.08
N LEU A 337 4.83 10.58 -2.35
CA LEU A 337 3.95 10.84 -3.48
C LEU A 337 4.67 10.71 -4.83
N GLU A 338 5.96 11.06 -4.92
CA GLU A 338 6.73 10.82 -6.13
C GLU A 338 6.93 9.30 -6.38
N LEU A 339 7.12 8.51 -5.33
CA LEU A 339 7.21 7.05 -5.44
C LEU A 339 5.88 6.45 -5.93
N MET A 340 4.75 6.96 -5.44
CA MET A 340 3.42 6.62 -5.95
C MET A 340 3.31 6.90 -7.46
N LYS A 341 3.69 8.11 -7.94
CA LYS A 341 3.65 8.44 -9.38
C LYS A 341 4.55 7.52 -10.21
N ARG A 342 5.74 7.17 -9.70
CA ARG A 342 6.66 6.23 -10.35
C ARG A 342 6.07 4.83 -10.54
N HIS A 343 5.10 4.45 -9.72
CA HIS A 343 4.42 3.15 -9.76
C HIS A 343 2.98 3.24 -10.27
N ASN A 344 2.69 4.25 -11.11
CA ASN A 344 1.41 4.43 -11.81
C ASN A 344 0.20 4.65 -10.89
N VAL A 345 0.39 4.97 -9.60
CA VAL A 345 -0.70 5.38 -8.71
C VAL A 345 -1.24 6.73 -9.17
N ASN A 346 -2.56 6.86 -9.30
CA ASN A 346 -3.22 8.09 -9.73
C ASN A 346 -4.19 8.68 -8.69
N ALA A 347 -4.45 7.96 -7.60
CA ALA A 347 -5.40 8.37 -6.58
C ALA A 347 -4.95 8.02 -5.15
N ILE A 348 -5.37 8.81 -4.17
CA ILE A 348 -5.09 8.62 -2.75
C ILE A 348 -6.42 8.70 -1.98
N ARG A 349 -6.67 7.74 -1.10
CA ARG A 349 -7.66 7.87 -0.02
C ARG A 349 -6.92 8.15 1.28
N THR A 350 -7.32 9.20 1.99
CA THR A 350 -6.66 9.64 3.23
C THR A 350 -7.21 8.84 4.42
N SER A 351 -6.90 7.54 4.46
CA SER A 351 -7.37 6.61 5.48
C SER A 351 -6.85 7.02 6.88
N HIS A 352 -7.70 7.18 7.91
CA HIS A 352 -9.15 7.49 7.84
C HIS A 352 -9.42 8.82 8.52
N TYR A 353 -8.72 9.84 8.05
CA TYR A 353 -8.77 11.20 8.57
C TYR A 353 -8.06 12.17 7.62
N PRO A 354 -8.32 13.49 7.74
CA PRO A 354 -7.66 14.44 6.88
C PRO A 354 -6.15 14.48 7.17
N PRO A 355 -5.29 14.45 6.14
CA PRO A 355 -3.85 14.43 6.31
C PRO A 355 -3.36 15.80 6.78
N HIS A 356 -2.05 15.96 7.00
CA HIS A 356 -1.50 17.30 7.11
C HIS A 356 -1.78 18.04 5.79
N PRO A 357 -2.22 19.30 5.80
CA PRO A 357 -2.64 20.03 4.59
C PRO A 357 -1.53 20.15 3.52
N GLY A 358 -0.27 20.01 3.91
CA GLY A 358 0.86 19.93 2.97
C GLY A 358 0.80 18.72 2.03
N VAL A 359 0.11 17.63 2.40
CA VAL A 359 -0.11 16.46 1.53
C VAL A 359 -1.07 16.82 0.40
N LEU A 360 -2.12 17.60 0.67
CA LEU A 360 -3.06 18.06 -0.36
C LEU A 360 -2.41 19.11 -1.30
N ASP A 361 -1.55 19.98 -0.76
CA ASP A 361 -0.71 20.88 -1.57
C ASP A 361 0.15 20.09 -2.59
N LEU A 362 0.72 18.95 -2.17
CA LEU A 362 1.50 18.05 -3.03
C LEU A 362 0.62 17.26 -3.99
N ALA A 363 -0.57 16.82 -3.57
CA ALA A 363 -1.52 16.11 -4.42
C ALA A 363 -2.01 16.98 -5.59
N ASP A 364 -2.26 18.26 -5.32
CA ASP A 364 -2.57 19.27 -6.33
C ASP A 364 -1.41 19.48 -7.32
N GLU A 365 -0.17 19.43 -6.83
CA GLU A 365 1.04 19.66 -7.62
C GLU A 365 1.42 18.49 -8.51
N LEU A 366 1.52 17.30 -7.92
CA LEU A 366 1.99 16.10 -8.59
C LEU A 366 0.87 15.42 -9.38
N GLY A 367 -0.39 15.80 -9.11
CA GLY A 367 -1.57 15.29 -9.78
C GLY A 367 -2.01 13.95 -9.19
N PHE A 368 -2.89 14.00 -8.20
CA PHE A 368 -3.60 12.86 -7.64
C PHE A 368 -5.08 13.16 -7.46
N TRP A 369 -5.93 12.18 -7.78
CA TRP A 369 -7.31 12.22 -7.33
C TRP A 369 -7.38 11.89 -5.85
N VAL A 370 -8.03 12.73 -5.04
CA VAL A 370 -8.11 12.52 -3.58
C VAL A 370 -9.54 12.27 -3.15
N ILE A 371 -9.73 11.18 -2.39
CA ILE A 371 -10.86 10.99 -1.48
C ILE A 371 -10.39 11.48 -0.12
N ASP A 372 -10.87 12.65 0.29
CA ASP A 372 -10.53 13.27 1.57
C ASP A 372 -11.54 12.83 2.62
N GLU A 373 -11.07 12.12 3.63
CA GLU A 373 -11.90 11.38 4.58
C GLU A 373 -11.95 12.07 5.94
N CYS A 374 -13.16 12.24 6.45
CA CYS A 374 -13.40 12.79 7.78
C CYS A 374 -12.80 11.88 8.86
N ASP A 375 -12.28 12.51 9.91
CA ASP A 375 -11.75 11.83 11.09
C ASP A 375 -12.89 11.20 11.90
N LEU A 376 -13.35 10.01 11.51
CA LEU A 376 -14.44 9.28 12.15
C LEU A 376 -14.29 7.76 11.90
N GLU A 377 -14.04 7.01 12.97
CA GLU A 377 -14.09 5.55 12.97
C GLU A 377 -14.57 5.01 14.32
N THR A 378 -15.56 4.12 14.31
CA THR A 378 -16.17 3.55 15.52
C THR A 378 -16.22 2.02 15.47
N HIS A 379 -15.23 1.38 14.84
CA HIS A 379 -15.28 -0.03 14.45
C HIS A 379 -15.53 -0.97 15.65
N GLY A 380 -14.90 -0.73 16.81
CA GLY A 380 -15.06 -1.54 18.01
C GLY A 380 -16.49 -1.66 18.55
N PHE A 381 -17.42 -0.80 18.12
CA PHE A 381 -18.85 -0.95 18.42
C PHE A 381 -19.51 -2.14 17.71
N GLU A 382 -18.93 -2.66 16.62
CA GLU A 382 -19.42 -3.86 15.94
C GLU A 382 -19.46 -5.06 16.90
N GLN A 383 -18.44 -5.19 17.76
CA GLN A 383 -18.34 -6.27 18.75
C GLN A 383 -19.48 -6.24 19.78
N ALA A 384 -20.09 -5.07 19.98
CA ALA A 384 -21.26 -4.87 20.83
C ALA A 384 -22.60 -4.90 20.04
N GLY A 385 -22.56 -5.27 18.76
CA GLY A 385 -23.70 -5.26 17.85
C GLY A 385 -24.19 -3.84 17.52
N TRP A 386 -23.26 -2.87 17.40
CA TRP A 386 -23.51 -1.46 17.12
C TRP A 386 -24.38 -0.73 18.17
N ARG A 387 -24.52 -1.30 19.37
CA ARG A 387 -25.27 -0.67 20.47
C ARG A 387 -24.58 0.61 20.91
N ASP A 388 -25.34 1.69 21.06
CA ASP A 388 -24.84 3.01 21.47
C ASP A 388 -23.75 3.58 20.53
N ASN A 389 -23.68 3.09 19.29
CA ASN A 389 -22.75 3.57 18.27
C ASN A 389 -22.94 5.09 18.03
N PRO A 390 -21.88 5.90 18.10
CA PRO A 390 -21.93 7.32 17.76
C PRO A 390 -22.51 7.63 16.38
N GLY A 391 -22.47 6.71 15.41
CA GLY A 391 -23.09 6.87 14.10
C GLY A 391 -24.63 7.06 14.13
N ASP A 392 -25.33 6.55 15.15
CA ASP A 392 -26.80 6.70 15.32
C ASP A 392 -27.24 7.32 16.66
N ASP A 393 -26.33 7.50 17.62
CA ASP A 393 -26.69 8.05 18.93
C ASP A 393 -26.79 9.60 18.89
N PRO A 394 -27.97 10.20 19.15
CA PRO A 394 -28.18 11.64 19.06
C PRO A 394 -27.32 12.46 20.02
N ARG A 395 -26.74 11.86 21.07
CA ARG A 395 -25.83 12.57 21.99
C ARG A 395 -24.54 13.02 21.27
N TRP A 396 -24.14 12.32 20.21
CA TRP A 396 -22.93 12.60 19.43
C TRP A 396 -23.16 13.46 18.18
N ALA A 397 -24.41 13.87 17.90
CA ALA A 397 -24.76 14.55 16.65
C ALA A 397 -23.89 15.79 16.38
N ASP A 398 -23.67 16.63 17.39
CA ASP A 398 -22.84 17.84 17.27
C ASP A 398 -21.36 17.49 17.04
N ALA A 399 -20.85 16.41 17.65
CA ALA A 399 -19.47 15.98 17.45
C ALA A 399 -19.23 15.45 16.02
N CYS A 400 -20.16 14.66 15.49
CA CYS A 400 -20.08 14.15 14.12
C CYS A 400 -20.18 15.29 13.08
N LEU A 401 -21.11 16.24 13.28
CA LEU A 401 -21.26 17.40 12.40
C LEU A 401 -20.06 18.36 12.46
N ASP A 402 -19.49 18.58 13.64
CA ASP A 402 -18.27 19.38 13.82
C ASP A 402 -17.09 18.79 13.05
N ARG A 403 -16.91 17.46 13.12
CA ARG A 403 -15.83 16.75 12.43
C ARG A 403 -15.90 16.92 10.91
N ILE A 404 -17.05 16.62 10.30
CA ILE A 404 -17.19 16.76 8.84
C ILE A 404 -17.10 18.23 8.38
N ALA A 405 -17.60 19.17 9.18
CA ALA A 405 -17.49 20.58 8.85
C ALA A 405 -16.04 21.05 8.85
N ARG A 406 -15.24 20.65 9.84
CA ARG A 406 -13.81 20.98 9.90
C ARG A 406 -13.01 20.34 8.76
N THR A 407 -13.35 19.12 8.35
CA THR A 407 -12.75 18.48 7.15
C THR A 407 -13.03 19.31 5.89
N VAL A 408 -14.32 19.50 5.55
CA VAL A 408 -14.69 20.15 4.29
C VAL A 408 -14.22 21.60 4.26
N GLU A 409 -14.44 22.37 5.34
CA GLU A 409 -14.08 23.79 5.32
C GLU A 409 -12.58 24.02 5.19
N ARG A 410 -11.73 23.17 5.78
CA ARG A 410 -10.27 23.29 5.69
C ARG A 410 -9.80 23.13 4.24
N ASP A 411 -10.37 22.15 3.54
CA ASP A 411 -9.77 21.59 2.31
C ASP A 411 -10.57 21.89 1.02
N LYS A 412 -11.72 22.58 1.11
CA LYS A 412 -12.63 22.90 -0.01
C LYS A 412 -12.01 23.57 -1.26
N ASN A 413 -10.83 24.17 -1.14
CA ASN A 413 -10.12 24.85 -2.23
C ASN A 413 -9.20 23.92 -3.04
N HIS A 414 -8.91 22.70 -2.58
CA HIS A 414 -8.01 21.79 -3.29
C HIS A 414 -8.69 21.19 -4.54
N PRO A 415 -8.14 21.36 -5.76
CA PRO A 415 -8.65 20.72 -6.96
C PRO A 415 -8.51 19.19 -6.95
N SER A 416 -7.49 18.65 -6.27
CA SER A 416 -7.26 17.21 -6.12
C SER A 416 -8.38 16.49 -5.38
N VAL A 417 -9.01 17.14 -4.40
CA VAL A 417 -10.16 16.57 -3.69
C VAL A 417 -11.35 16.52 -4.64
N ILE A 418 -11.77 15.30 -4.95
CA ILE A 418 -12.88 15.00 -5.87
C ILE A 418 -14.04 14.28 -5.19
N MET A 419 -13.85 13.77 -3.97
CA MET A 419 -14.88 13.15 -3.14
C MET A 419 -14.63 13.48 -1.69
N TRP A 420 -15.71 13.65 -0.92
CA TRP A 420 -15.67 13.73 0.53
C TRP A 420 -16.08 12.39 1.12
N SER A 421 -15.29 11.83 2.02
CA SER A 421 -15.74 10.68 2.79
C SER A 421 -16.14 11.01 4.22
N LEU A 422 -17.23 10.40 4.69
CA LEU A 422 -17.79 10.66 6.02
C LEU A 422 -16.98 10.02 7.16
N GLY A 423 -16.10 9.07 6.85
CA GLY A 423 -15.35 8.26 7.82
C GLY A 423 -15.24 6.81 7.34
N ASN A 424 -14.83 5.92 8.24
CA ASN A 424 -14.65 4.49 7.98
C ASN A 424 -15.35 3.63 9.04
N GLU A 425 -15.81 2.44 8.64
CA GLU A 425 -16.30 1.35 9.52
C GLU A 425 -17.08 1.78 10.78
N SER A 426 -17.96 2.77 10.63
CA SER A 426 -18.69 3.40 11.74
C SER A 426 -20.16 2.97 11.80
N GLY A 427 -20.48 1.79 11.26
CA GLY A 427 -21.85 1.30 11.08
C GLY A 427 -22.65 2.20 10.13
N THR A 428 -23.93 2.43 10.44
CA THR A 428 -24.78 3.40 9.72
C THR A 428 -25.77 4.03 10.70
N GLY A 429 -26.25 5.25 10.42
CA GLY A 429 -27.17 5.92 11.34
C GLY A 429 -27.48 7.36 11.00
N ARG A 430 -28.30 7.98 11.85
CA ARG A 430 -28.81 9.35 11.66
C ARG A 430 -27.72 10.41 11.63
N ASN A 431 -26.61 10.22 12.36
CA ASN A 431 -25.55 11.23 12.43
C ASN A 431 -24.72 11.21 11.14
N LEU A 432 -24.43 10.02 10.59
CA LEU A 432 -23.79 9.86 9.28
C LEU A 432 -24.67 10.44 8.16
N ALA A 433 -25.98 10.17 8.17
CA ALA A 433 -26.91 10.78 7.22
C ALA A 433 -26.97 12.31 7.35
N ALA A 434 -26.88 12.85 8.58
CA ALA A 434 -26.83 14.29 8.82
C ALA A 434 -25.52 14.92 8.31
N MET A 435 -24.38 14.23 8.47
CA MET A 435 -23.10 14.65 7.89
C MET A 435 -23.19 14.71 6.37
N ALA A 436 -23.70 13.66 5.72
CA ALA A 436 -23.91 13.64 4.27
C ALA A 436 -24.79 14.81 3.79
N ALA A 437 -25.93 15.02 4.45
CA ALA A 437 -26.84 16.12 4.13
C ALA A 437 -26.19 17.50 4.30
N TRP A 438 -25.34 17.66 5.32
CA TRP A 438 -24.56 18.89 5.52
C TRP A 438 -23.56 19.11 4.37
N VAL A 439 -22.82 18.06 3.95
CA VAL A 439 -21.90 18.15 2.81
C VAL A 439 -22.64 18.50 1.54
N HIS A 440 -23.76 17.84 1.23
CA HIS A 440 -24.57 18.16 0.05
C HIS A 440 -25.09 19.60 0.04
N GLY A 441 -25.41 20.15 1.22
CA GLY A 441 -25.80 21.55 1.36
C GLY A 441 -24.64 22.53 1.21
N ARG A 442 -23.43 22.15 1.63
CA ARG A 442 -22.24 23.00 1.63
C ARG A 442 -21.46 22.98 0.32
N ASP A 443 -21.20 21.78 -0.21
CA ASP A 443 -20.42 21.55 -1.42
C ASP A 443 -21.13 20.57 -2.38
N PRO A 444 -22.09 21.06 -3.18
CA PRO A 444 -22.78 20.22 -4.17
C PRO A 444 -21.88 19.82 -5.35
N GLY A 445 -20.64 20.32 -5.42
CA GLY A 445 -19.71 20.07 -6.53
C GLY A 445 -18.88 18.80 -6.39
N ARG A 446 -18.93 18.13 -5.23
CA ARG A 446 -18.16 16.89 -4.95
C ARG A 446 -19.08 15.81 -4.37
N PRO A 447 -19.04 14.56 -4.88
CA PRO A 447 -19.82 13.45 -4.33
C PRO A 447 -19.41 13.05 -2.91
N VAL A 448 -20.37 12.50 -2.17
CA VAL A 448 -20.18 11.92 -0.84
C VAL A 448 -19.94 10.41 -0.92
N HIS A 449 -18.87 9.96 -0.27
CA HIS A 449 -18.43 8.57 -0.11
C HIS A 449 -18.60 8.09 1.34
N TYR A 450 -19.15 6.90 1.56
CA TYR A 450 -19.06 6.19 2.82
C TYR A 450 -19.41 4.72 2.59
N GLU A 451 -18.50 3.82 2.96
CA GLU A 451 -18.64 2.38 2.66
C GLU A 451 -19.76 1.73 3.48
N GLY A 452 -19.87 2.08 4.78
CA GLY A 452 -20.86 1.52 5.69
C GLY A 452 -22.32 1.85 5.36
N ASP A 453 -22.60 2.70 4.38
CA ASP A 453 -23.93 2.89 3.78
C ASP A 453 -24.24 1.78 2.76
N TYR A 454 -24.25 0.52 3.22
CA TYR A 454 -24.45 -0.65 2.37
C TYR A 454 -25.73 -0.61 1.52
N THR A 455 -26.77 0.05 2.01
CA THR A 455 -28.06 0.18 1.31
C THR A 455 -28.04 1.36 0.34
N GLY A 456 -27.15 2.33 0.52
CA GLY A 456 -27.03 3.51 -0.32
C GLY A 456 -28.15 4.52 -0.05
N ASP A 457 -28.43 4.85 1.21
CA ASP A 457 -29.49 5.77 1.59
C ASP A 457 -29.08 7.25 1.53
N TYR A 458 -27.80 7.58 1.71
CA TYR A 458 -27.34 8.98 1.79
C TYR A 458 -26.01 9.28 1.06
N THR A 459 -25.37 8.26 0.49
CA THR A 459 -24.14 8.41 -0.33
C THR A 459 -24.41 8.61 -1.82
N ASP A 460 -23.41 9.07 -2.58
CA ASP A 460 -23.51 9.26 -4.04
C ASP A 460 -22.79 8.18 -4.85
N VAL A 461 -21.76 7.58 -4.26
CA VAL A 461 -20.97 6.47 -4.83
C VAL A 461 -21.30 5.19 -4.06
N TYR A 462 -21.44 4.07 -4.76
CA TYR A 462 -21.51 2.77 -4.07
C TYR A 462 -20.10 2.27 -3.81
N SER A 463 -19.75 2.09 -2.55
CA SER A 463 -18.42 1.62 -2.17
C SER A 463 -18.50 0.29 -1.43
N ARG A 464 -17.45 -0.52 -1.58
CA ARG A 464 -17.22 -1.73 -0.79
C ARG A 464 -15.74 -1.88 -0.48
N MET A 465 -15.44 -2.48 0.65
CA MET A 465 -14.11 -3.01 0.94
C MET A 465 -14.04 -4.52 0.69
N TYR A 466 -12.92 -4.98 0.14
CA TYR A 466 -12.54 -6.40 -0.04
C TYR A 466 -13.58 -7.29 -0.74
N ALA A 467 -14.48 -6.69 -1.51
CA ALA A 467 -15.49 -7.44 -2.27
C ALA A 467 -14.81 -8.39 -3.26
N THR A 468 -15.22 -9.66 -3.24
CA THR A 468 -14.64 -10.67 -4.13
C THR A 468 -14.84 -10.31 -5.60
N LEU A 469 -14.09 -10.97 -6.49
CA LEU A 469 -14.26 -10.80 -7.94
C LEU A 469 -15.69 -11.16 -8.39
N GLU A 470 -16.30 -12.19 -7.79
CA GLU A 470 -17.68 -12.60 -8.07
C GLU A 470 -18.68 -11.53 -7.60
N GLU A 471 -18.45 -10.92 -6.43
CA GLU A 471 -19.26 -9.82 -5.95
C GLU A 471 -19.13 -8.58 -6.85
N CYS A 472 -17.90 -8.20 -7.21
CA CYS A 472 -17.63 -7.10 -8.14
C CYS A 472 -18.31 -7.33 -9.50
N ALA A 473 -18.23 -8.56 -10.04
CA ALA A 473 -18.92 -8.93 -11.28
C ALA A 473 -20.44 -8.83 -11.14
N ALA A 474 -21.02 -9.23 -10.00
CA ALA A 474 -22.45 -9.12 -9.72
C ALA A 474 -22.91 -7.65 -9.60
N ILE A 475 -22.07 -6.78 -9.03
CA ILE A 475 -22.31 -5.33 -8.96
C ILE A 475 -22.22 -4.70 -10.36
N GLY A 476 -21.22 -5.08 -11.14
CA GLY A 476 -21.01 -4.63 -12.52
C GLY A 476 -22.04 -5.14 -13.53
N ALA A 477 -22.78 -6.20 -13.20
CA ALA A 477 -23.84 -6.76 -14.04
C ALA A 477 -25.12 -5.92 -14.02
N GLU A 478 -25.93 -6.06 -15.07
CA GLU A 478 -27.22 -5.35 -15.23
C GLU A 478 -28.28 -5.76 -14.19
N SER A 479 -28.19 -6.98 -13.65
CA SER A 479 -29.14 -7.52 -12.67
C SER A 479 -28.51 -8.62 -11.85
N GLY A 480 -29.14 -8.97 -10.73
CA GLY A 480 -28.67 -10.00 -9.80
C GLY A 480 -28.68 -9.53 -8.35
N PRO A 481 -28.37 -10.42 -7.40
CA PRO A 481 -28.21 -10.03 -6.00
C PRO A 481 -26.99 -9.10 -5.85
N ILE A 482 -27.06 -8.21 -4.86
CA ILE A 482 -25.92 -7.49 -4.28
C ILE A 482 -25.95 -7.80 -2.80
N ARG A 483 -24.81 -8.15 -2.20
CA ARG A 483 -24.73 -8.50 -0.79
C ARG A 483 -25.24 -7.34 0.08
N PHE A 484 -25.89 -7.67 1.19
CA PHE A 484 -26.48 -6.71 2.14
C PHE A 484 -27.61 -5.83 1.59
N ALA A 485 -28.05 -6.02 0.34
CA ALA A 485 -29.08 -5.20 -0.29
C ALA A 485 -30.31 -6.03 -0.72
N ALA A 486 -31.50 -5.59 -0.32
CA ALA A 486 -32.75 -6.09 -0.89
C ALA A 486 -32.85 -5.74 -2.39
N PRO A 487 -33.69 -6.43 -3.20
CA PRO A 487 -33.73 -6.21 -4.65
C PRO A 487 -33.92 -4.75 -5.10
N ALA A 488 -34.75 -3.98 -4.39
CA ALA A 488 -34.96 -2.56 -4.69
C ALA A 488 -33.71 -1.70 -4.37
N GLN A 489 -33.01 -2.01 -3.28
CA GLN A 489 -31.76 -1.36 -2.92
C GLN A 489 -30.67 -1.73 -3.92
N ALA A 490 -30.53 -3.00 -4.30
CA ALA A 490 -29.59 -3.44 -5.33
C ALA A 490 -29.83 -2.72 -6.67
N ALA A 491 -31.09 -2.52 -7.07
CA ALA A 491 -31.41 -1.74 -8.27
C ALA A 491 -31.07 -0.23 -8.15
N ARG A 492 -31.11 0.34 -6.93
CA ARG A 492 -30.66 1.71 -6.64
C ARG A 492 -29.14 1.83 -6.67
N LEU A 493 -28.43 0.89 -6.03
CA LEU A 493 -26.96 0.86 -5.99
C LEU A 493 -26.36 0.73 -7.40
N ARG A 494 -26.97 -0.07 -8.29
CA ARG A 494 -26.64 -0.13 -9.72
C ARG A 494 -26.99 1.14 -10.53
N ARG A 495 -27.33 2.25 -9.89
CA ARG A 495 -27.42 3.56 -10.55
C ARG A 495 -26.31 4.49 -10.14
N ARG A 496 -25.37 4.00 -9.34
CA ARG A 496 -24.21 4.73 -8.85
C ARG A 496 -22.92 4.16 -9.46
N PRO A 497 -21.88 4.98 -9.58
CA PRO A 497 -20.54 4.46 -9.81
C PRO A 497 -20.14 3.57 -8.63
N PHE A 498 -19.40 2.52 -8.93
CA PHE A 498 -18.84 1.61 -7.94
C PHE A 498 -17.33 1.81 -7.80
N VAL A 499 -16.84 1.87 -6.57
CA VAL A 499 -15.42 1.97 -6.24
C VAL A 499 -15.11 0.99 -5.10
N LEU A 500 -13.95 0.34 -5.16
CA LEU A 500 -13.43 -0.36 -3.97
C LEU A 500 -12.62 0.64 -3.14
N CYS A 501 -13.14 1.09 -2.00
CA CYS A 501 -12.36 1.97 -1.12
C CYS A 501 -11.17 1.25 -0.49
N GLU A 502 -11.22 -0.08 -0.41
CA GLU A 502 -10.13 -0.95 0.01
C GLU A 502 -10.21 -2.27 -0.78
N TYR A 503 -9.11 -2.72 -1.34
CA TYR A 503 -8.98 -4.04 -1.95
C TYR A 503 -7.53 -4.51 -1.95
N ALA A 504 -7.33 -5.78 -2.31
CA ALA A 504 -6.00 -6.37 -2.51
C ALA A 504 -5.05 -6.09 -1.33
N HIS A 505 -5.45 -6.54 -0.14
CA HIS A 505 -4.69 -6.33 1.10
C HIS A 505 -3.23 -6.78 0.97
N ALA A 506 -2.29 -5.86 1.19
CA ALA A 506 -0.89 -5.97 0.81
C ALA A 506 0.02 -6.52 1.92
N MET A 507 -0.56 -6.97 3.05
CA MET A 507 0.18 -7.54 4.17
C MET A 507 1.09 -8.71 3.81
N GLY A 508 2.36 -8.53 4.15
CA GLY A 508 3.42 -9.50 3.90
C GLY A 508 3.69 -9.72 2.42
N ASN A 509 3.86 -10.99 2.02
CA ASN A 509 4.03 -11.36 0.62
C ASN A 509 2.67 -11.47 -0.08
N GLY A 510 2.34 -10.44 -0.85
CA GLY A 510 1.07 -10.24 -1.55
C GLY A 510 1.00 -8.84 -2.16
N PRO A 511 -0.15 -8.45 -2.73
CA PRO A 511 -1.34 -9.27 -2.97
C PRO A 511 -1.29 -10.03 -4.31
N GLY A 512 -2.07 -11.11 -4.41
CA GLY A 512 -2.41 -11.75 -5.68
C GLY A 512 -3.66 -11.15 -6.34
N ALA A 513 -3.93 -11.53 -7.58
CA ALA A 513 -5.16 -11.26 -8.33
C ALA A 513 -5.47 -9.79 -8.70
N LEU A 514 -4.51 -8.86 -8.56
CA LEU A 514 -4.65 -7.48 -9.02
C LEU A 514 -5.10 -7.38 -10.49
N ASP A 515 -4.53 -8.24 -11.35
CA ASP A 515 -4.85 -8.30 -12.78
C ASP A 515 -6.29 -8.75 -13.07
N ALA A 516 -6.84 -9.64 -12.25
CA ALA A 516 -8.21 -10.11 -12.36
C ALA A 516 -9.22 -9.02 -11.99
N TYR A 517 -8.93 -8.19 -10.98
CA TYR A 517 -9.74 -7.02 -10.68
C TYR A 517 -9.70 -6.02 -11.84
N GLU A 518 -8.51 -5.76 -12.36
CA GLU A 518 -8.33 -4.82 -13.48
C GLU A 518 -9.09 -5.26 -14.74
N GLU A 519 -9.11 -6.56 -15.04
CA GLU A 519 -9.90 -7.11 -16.14
C GLU A 519 -11.41 -6.90 -15.93
N LEU A 520 -11.90 -7.02 -14.69
CA LEU A 520 -13.30 -6.72 -14.38
C LEU A 520 -13.62 -5.23 -14.52
N PHE A 521 -12.72 -4.35 -14.08
CA PHE A 521 -12.90 -2.91 -14.20
C PHE A 521 -12.98 -2.47 -15.67
N ASP A 522 -12.10 -2.99 -16.53
CA ASP A 522 -12.15 -2.74 -17.96
C ASP A 522 -13.46 -3.24 -18.61
N ARG A 523 -13.96 -4.39 -18.14
CA ARG A 523 -15.15 -5.05 -18.72
C ARG A 523 -16.45 -4.39 -18.30
N HIS A 524 -16.53 -3.89 -17.07
CA HIS A 524 -17.75 -3.37 -16.46
C HIS A 524 -17.62 -1.88 -16.22
N PRO A 525 -18.20 -1.05 -17.09
CA PRO A 525 -17.93 0.39 -17.07
C PRO A 525 -18.47 1.15 -15.82
N ARG A 526 -19.31 0.50 -15.01
CA ARG A 526 -19.77 0.95 -13.68
C ARG A 526 -18.65 0.87 -12.62
N LEU A 527 -17.71 -0.04 -12.79
CA LEU A 527 -16.63 -0.27 -11.84
C LEU A 527 -15.50 0.71 -12.17
N HIS A 528 -15.24 1.64 -11.26
CA HIS A 528 -14.29 2.72 -11.45
C HIS A 528 -12.93 2.43 -10.82
N GLY A 529 -12.60 1.16 -10.57
CA GLY A 529 -11.35 0.77 -9.91
C GLY A 529 -11.42 0.80 -8.39
N GLY A 530 -10.28 1.03 -7.75
CA GLY A 530 -10.19 0.95 -6.30
C GLY A 530 -8.88 1.47 -5.70
N PHE A 531 -8.77 1.33 -4.39
CA PHE A 531 -7.65 1.79 -3.57
C PHE A 531 -7.04 0.60 -2.82
N VAL A 532 -5.79 0.26 -3.12
CA VAL A 532 -5.09 -0.85 -2.43
C VAL A 532 -4.99 -0.54 -0.94
N TRP A 533 -5.20 -1.55 -0.08
CA TRP A 533 -4.90 -1.47 1.34
C TRP A 533 -3.56 -2.16 1.64
N GLU A 534 -2.51 -1.47 2.05
CA GLU A 534 -2.36 -0.01 1.98
C GLU A 534 -0.99 0.38 1.43
N TRP A 535 -0.67 1.67 1.49
CA TRP A 535 0.57 2.18 0.92
C TRP A 535 1.82 1.70 1.67
N ARG A 536 1.81 1.66 3.02
CA ARG A 536 3.04 1.52 3.80
C ARG A 536 2.87 0.78 5.12
N ASP A 537 3.84 -0.09 5.44
CA ASP A 537 3.97 -0.72 6.75
C ASP A 537 4.21 0.32 7.86
N HIS A 538 3.47 0.22 8.96
CA HIS A 538 3.56 1.14 10.09
C HIS A 538 4.57 0.73 11.17
N GLY A 539 5.62 0.00 10.81
CA GLY A 539 6.64 -0.43 11.75
C GLY A 539 7.34 0.73 12.45
N LEU A 540 7.37 0.69 13.80
CA LEU A 540 8.06 1.69 14.60
C LEU A 540 9.48 1.22 14.92
N ARG A 541 10.49 2.02 14.59
CA ARG A 541 11.88 1.63 14.79
C ARG A 541 12.20 1.58 16.28
N THR A 542 12.70 0.45 16.75
CA THR A 542 13.16 0.27 18.14
C THR A 542 14.37 -0.66 18.20
N ARG A 543 14.83 -0.98 19.40
CA ARG A 543 15.99 -1.84 19.65
C ARG A 543 15.68 -2.90 20.69
N THR A 544 16.23 -4.08 20.47
CA THR A 544 16.33 -5.16 21.46
C THR A 544 17.23 -4.75 22.65
N PRO A 545 17.23 -5.50 23.77
CA PRO A 545 18.12 -5.25 24.90
C PRO A 545 19.63 -5.27 24.56
N ASP A 546 20.04 -5.98 23.49
CA ASP A 546 21.42 -6.02 23.01
C ASP A 546 21.77 -4.92 21.98
N GLY A 547 20.79 -4.06 21.62
CA GLY A 547 20.97 -2.90 20.76
C GLY A 547 20.66 -3.11 19.28
N THR A 548 20.27 -4.33 18.88
CA THR A 548 19.88 -4.68 17.51
C THR A 548 18.60 -3.92 17.11
N GLY A 549 18.67 -3.18 16.01
CA GLY A 549 17.54 -2.40 15.51
C GLY A 549 16.55 -3.26 14.73
N TYR A 550 15.25 -3.03 14.92
CA TYR A 550 14.17 -3.66 14.16
C TYR A 550 12.94 -2.74 14.09
N PHE A 551 11.97 -3.11 13.26
CA PHE A 551 10.68 -2.44 13.17
C PHE A 551 9.64 -3.21 13.98
N ALA A 552 9.18 -2.59 15.07
CA ALA A 552 8.20 -3.18 15.96
C ALA A 552 6.78 -3.07 15.41
N TYR A 553 5.97 -4.09 15.70
CA TYR A 553 4.52 -4.12 15.50
C TYR A 553 3.80 -4.40 16.83
N GLY A 554 2.48 -4.54 16.84
CA GLY A 554 1.70 -4.65 18.07
C GLY A 554 2.12 -5.83 18.95
N GLY A 555 2.25 -5.57 20.25
CA GLY A 555 2.71 -6.52 21.26
C GLY A 555 4.18 -6.35 21.63
N ASP A 556 5.01 -5.77 20.75
CA ASP A 556 6.43 -5.53 21.03
C ASP A 556 6.66 -4.45 22.11
N PHE A 557 5.64 -3.64 22.41
CA PHE A 557 5.68 -2.61 23.45
C PHE A 557 4.98 -3.04 24.75
N GLY A 558 4.56 -4.30 24.85
CA GLY A 558 3.95 -4.88 26.04
C GLY A 558 2.47 -4.50 26.24
N GLU A 559 1.75 -4.22 25.16
CA GLU A 559 0.32 -3.95 25.20
C GLU A 559 -0.46 -5.16 25.76
N PRO A 560 -1.47 -4.94 26.62
CA PRO A 560 -2.29 -6.04 27.15
C PRO A 560 -3.21 -6.66 26.10
N VAL A 561 -3.59 -5.88 25.09
CA VAL A 561 -4.38 -6.29 23.92
C VAL A 561 -3.72 -5.67 22.70
N HIS A 562 -3.50 -6.48 21.68
CA HIS A 562 -2.94 -6.04 20.40
C HIS A 562 -3.40 -6.94 19.25
N ASP A 563 -3.16 -6.49 18.02
CA ASP A 563 -3.47 -7.21 16.78
C ASP A 563 -2.21 -7.63 16.00
N GLY A 564 -1.04 -7.59 16.65
CA GLY A 564 0.18 -8.20 16.13
C GLY A 564 0.74 -7.43 14.94
N ASN A 565 1.15 -8.15 13.89
CA ASN A 565 1.74 -7.56 12.69
C ASN A 565 0.72 -7.06 11.66
N PHE A 566 -0.57 -6.98 12.01
CA PHE A 566 -1.61 -6.51 11.09
C PHE A 566 -1.40 -5.06 10.64
N VAL A 567 -0.66 -4.26 11.43
CA VAL A 567 -0.18 -2.91 11.08
C VAL A 567 0.95 -2.88 10.02
N MET A 568 1.40 -4.04 9.55
CA MET A 568 2.48 -4.23 8.56
C MET A 568 1.87 -4.72 7.23
N ASP A 569 1.05 -3.86 6.64
CA ASP A 569 0.13 -4.13 5.55
C ASP A 569 0.36 -3.29 4.28
N GLY A 570 1.59 -2.81 4.09
CA GLY A 570 1.95 -1.89 3.01
C GLY A 570 2.52 -2.51 1.74
N LEU A 571 2.27 -1.86 0.61
CA LEU A 571 3.06 -2.04 -0.63
C LEU A 571 4.51 -1.55 -0.51
N VAL A 572 4.81 -0.74 0.52
CA VAL A 572 6.14 -0.22 0.83
C VAL A 572 6.47 -0.55 2.29
N LEU A 573 7.68 -1.05 2.53
CA LEU A 573 8.13 -1.36 3.89
C LEU A 573 8.38 -0.09 4.72
N SER A 574 8.54 -0.23 6.03
CA SER A 574 8.74 0.89 6.97
C SER A 574 10.03 1.69 6.74
N ASP A 575 10.96 1.18 5.92
CA ASP A 575 12.22 1.84 5.54
C ASP A 575 12.20 2.44 4.12
N ASP A 576 11.01 2.64 3.54
CA ASP A 576 10.81 3.14 2.17
C ASP A 576 11.15 2.16 1.04
N THR A 577 11.48 0.90 1.37
CA THR A 577 11.74 -0.14 0.36
C THR A 577 10.43 -0.58 -0.34
N PRO A 578 10.30 -0.44 -1.68
CA PRO A 578 9.17 -0.97 -2.43
C PRO A 578 9.09 -2.50 -2.34
N SER A 579 7.90 -3.04 -2.09
CA SER A 579 7.69 -4.48 -2.18
C SER A 579 7.54 -4.92 -3.65
N PRO A 580 7.74 -6.22 -3.95
CA PRO A 580 7.40 -6.81 -5.25
C PRO A 580 5.92 -6.64 -5.62
N GLY A 581 5.02 -6.57 -4.62
CA GLY A 581 3.60 -6.26 -4.81
C GLY A 581 3.39 -4.89 -5.46
N LEU A 582 4.23 -3.88 -5.14
CA LEU A 582 4.15 -2.57 -5.78
C LEU A 582 4.56 -2.62 -7.26
N ALA A 583 5.56 -3.44 -7.60
CA ALA A 583 5.93 -3.65 -9.00
C ALA A 583 4.80 -4.33 -9.79
N GLU A 584 4.14 -5.33 -9.20
CA GLU A 584 2.96 -5.98 -9.78
C GLU A 584 1.81 -4.98 -10.00
N PHE A 585 1.50 -4.17 -8.99
CA PHE A 585 0.52 -3.09 -9.10
C PHE A 585 0.88 -2.14 -10.26
N ALA A 586 2.12 -1.66 -10.34
CA ALA A 586 2.54 -0.75 -11.41
C ALA A 586 2.37 -1.35 -12.81
N ALA A 587 2.65 -2.65 -12.97
CA ALA A 587 2.46 -3.35 -14.23
C ALA A 587 0.97 -3.49 -14.61
N VAL A 588 0.09 -3.76 -13.64
CA VAL A 588 -1.36 -3.87 -13.85
C VAL A 588 -2.02 -2.52 -14.10
N ALA A 589 -1.64 -1.51 -13.33
CA ALA A 589 -2.14 -0.13 -13.39
C ALA A 589 -1.50 0.70 -14.52
N ALA A 590 -0.67 0.10 -15.38
CA ALA A 590 0.05 0.82 -16.42
C ALA A 590 -0.90 1.70 -17.26
N PRO A 591 -0.56 3.00 -17.46
CA PRO A 591 -1.44 3.98 -18.10
C PRO A 591 -1.54 3.80 -19.61
N VAL A 592 -0.74 2.89 -20.18
CA VAL A 592 -0.79 2.48 -21.58
C VAL A 592 -0.62 0.98 -21.68
N ARG A 593 -1.25 0.38 -22.69
CA ARG A 593 -1.06 -1.03 -23.06
C ARG A 593 -0.26 -1.13 -24.34
N LEU A 594 0.70 -2.04 -24.33
CA LEU A 594 1.57 -2.36 -25.46
C LEU A 594 1.21 -3.76 -25.95
N ALA A 595 1.17 -3.94 -27.27
CA ALA A 595 0.99 -5.24 -27.90
C ALA A 595 1.83 -5.34 -29.18
N PHE A 596 2.16 -6.57 -29.57
CA PHE A 596 2.78 -6.88 -30.87
C PHE A 596 1.92 -7.91 -31.60
N ASP A 597 1.51 -7.56 -32.81
CA ASP A 597 0.86 -8.50 -33.73
C ASP A 597 1.91 -9.05 -34.71
N PRO A 598 2.33 -10.32 -34.58
CA PRO A 598 3.31 -10.92 -35.47
C PRO A 598 2.75 -11.22 -36.88
N GLY A 599 1.43 -11.34 -37.03
CA GLY A 599 0.78 -11.59 -38.32
C GLY A 599 0.71 -10.33 -39.18
N GLU A 600 0.50 -9.18 -38.54
CA GLU A 600 0.53 -7.87 -39.21
C GLU A 600 1.91 -7.20 -39.20
N GLU A 601 2.88 -7.75 -38.42
CA GLU A 601 4.18 -7.12 -38.15
C GLU A 601 4.02 -5.70 -37.58
N ARG A 602 3.10 -5.51 -36.61
CA ARG A 602 2.76 -4.19 -36.03
C ARG A 602 2.83 -4.15 -34.51
N ILE A 603 3.22 -2.99 -33.99
CA ILE A 603 3.18 -2.67 -32.56
C ILE A 603 2.00 -1.74 -32.31
N VAL A 604 1.19 -2.06 -31.31
CA VAL A 604 -0.02 -1.30 -30.94
C VAL A 604 0.18 -0.68 -29.56
N LEU A 605 -0.05 0.62 -29.47
CA LEU A 605 -0.12 1.40 -28.23
C LEU A 605 -1.57 1.81 -27.98
N THR A 606 -2.12 1.42 -26.85
CA THR A 606 -3.47 1.80 -26.41
C THR A 606 -3.36 2.65 -25.16
N SER A 607 -3.85 3.89 -25.21
CA SER A 607 -3.87 4.78 -24.07
C SER A 607 -5.01 4.38 -23.11
N ARG A 608 -4.70 4.28 -21.82
CA ARG A 608 -5.68 4.13 -20.73
C ARG A 608 -5.82 5.41 -19.91
N ARG A 609 -5.10 6.46 -20.31
CA ARG A 609 -5.12 7.78 -19.68
C ARG A 609 -6.47 8.45 -19.82
N HIS A 610 -6.79 9.27 -18.83
CA HIS A 610 -8.03 10.03 -18.71
C HIS A 610 -8.00 11.35 -19.50
N SER A 611 -6.90 12.10 -19.39
CA SER A 611 -6.76 13.49 -19.88
C SER A 611 -5.62 13.69 -20.86
N ALA A 612 -4.43 13.18 -20.58
CA ALA A 612 -3.23 13.41 -21.40
C ALA A 612 -3.14 12.42 -22.58
N ASP A 613 -2.65 12.90 -23.72
CA ASP A 613 -2.23 12.01 -24.81
C ASP A 613 -0.93 11.27 -24.45
N THR A 614 -0.30 10.56 -25.40
CA THR A 614 0.95 9.83 -25.16
C THR A 614 2.17 10.50 -25.79
N ALA A 615 2.15 11.81 -26.05
CA ALA A 615 3.26 12.53 -26.70
C ALA A 615 4.51 12.64 -25.79
N ASP A 616 4.31 12.55 -24.48
CA ASP A 616 5.35 12.48 -23.44
C ASP A 616 6.05 11.11 -23.36
N LEU A 617 5.58 10.11 -24.12
CA LEU A 617 6.12 8.75 -24.10
C LEU A 617 6.92 8.41 -25.37
N ARG A 618 8.02 7.71 -25.20
CA ARG A 618 8.74 7.00 -26.27
C ARG A 618 8.53 5.50 -26.13
N VAL A 619 8.36 4.81 -27.26
CA VAL A 619 8.21 3.35 -27.30
C VAL A 619 9.53 2.73 -27.75
N ARG A 620 10.09 1.83 -26.94
CA ARG A 620 11.31 1.08 -27.25
C ARG A 620 11.02 -0.40 -27.41
N TRP A 621 11.90 -1.08 -28.13
CA TRP A 621 11.88 -2.53 -28.27
C TRP A 621 13.27 -3.11 -28.06
N GLU A 622 13.32 -4.33 -27.54
CA GLU A 622 14.51 -5.15 -27.41
C GLU A 622 14.16 -6.61 -27.77
N VAL A 623 14.99 -7.24 -28.60
CA VAL A 623 14.93 -8.68 -28.86
C VAL A 623 16.09 -9.35 -28.14
N GLN A 624 15.78 -10.38 -27.35
CA GLN A 624 16.77 -11.21 -26.67
C GLN A 624 16.70 -12.66 -27.16
N VAL A 625 17.86 -13.30 -27.32
CA VAL A 625 18.00 -14.73 -27.64
C VAL A 625 18.77 -15.40 -26.50
N ASP A 626 18.12 -16.33 -25.80
CA ASP A 626 18.65 -16.96 -24.57
C ASP A 626 19.17 -15.93 -23.55
N GLY A 627 18.44 -14.80 -23.43
CA GLY A 627 18.76 -13.70 -22.52
C GLY A 627 19.85 -12.74 -23.00
N ARG A 628 20.38 -12.91 -24.22
CA ARG A 628 21.36 -12.00 -24.82
C ARG A 628 20.68 -11.08 -25.82
N THR A 629 20.89 -9.77 -25.69
CA THR A 629 20.37 -8.78 -26.64
C THR A 629 20.87 -9.04 -28.05
N ALA A 630 19.94 -9.30 -28.97
CA ALA A 630 20.17 -9.48 -30.40
C ALA A 630 19.90 -8.21 -31.21
N GLY A 631 19.08 -7.29 -30.67
CA GLY A 631 18.81 -5.98 -31.25
C GLY A 631 17.89 -5.17 -30.37
N GLY A 632 17.88 -3.86 -30.56
CA GLY A 632 16.96 -2.95 -29.89
C GLY A 632 16.89 -1.60 -30.59
N GLY A 633 15.86 -0.83 -30.26
CA GLY A 633 15.66 0.50 -30.85
C GLY A 633 14.35 1.13 -30.42
N GLU A 634 13.95 2.18 -31.15
CA GLU A 634 12.70 2.90 -30.93
C GLU A 634 11.67 2.55 -32.00
N VAL A 635 10.40 2.70 -31.64
CA VAL A 635 9.26 2.57 -32.55
C VAL A 635 8.62 3.94 -32.73
N PRO A 636 8.47 4.44 -33.98
CA PRO A 636 7.87 5.74 -34.24
C PRO A 636 6.34 5.66 -34.15
N VAL A 637 5.83 5.49 -32.92
CA VAL A 637 4.39 5.50 -32.64
C VAL A 637 3.91 6.96 -32.57
N LYS A 638 2.80 7.27 -33.23
CA LYS A 638 2.18 8.60 -33.13
C LYS A 638 1.54 8.77 -31.75
N ALA A 639 1.51 10.01 -31.25
CA ALA A 639 0.78 10.34 -30.02
C ALA A 639 -0.68 9.84 -30.11
N VAL A 640 -1.11 9.12 -29.09
CA VAL A 640 -2.43 8.52 -28.98
C VAL A 640 -3.27 9.38 -28.05
N PRO A 641 -4.47 9.82 -28.46
CA PRO A 641 -5.34 10.56 -27.55
C PRO A 641 -5.75 9.69 -26.35
N PRO A 642 -6.21 10.31 -25.25
CA PRO A 642 -6.78 9.60 -24.10
C PRO A 642 -7.80 8.54 -24.53
N GLN A 643 -7.71 7.34 -23.95
CA GLN A 643 -8.59 6.19 -24.26
C GLN A 643 -8.60 5.76 -25.75
N GLY A 644 -7.63 6.21 -26.55
CA GLY A 644 -7.46 5.85 -27.95
C GLY A 644 -6.45 4.71 -28.17
N SER A 645 -6.26 4.31 -29.42
CA SER A 645 -5.23 3.35 -29.82
C SER A 645 -4.62 3.74 -31.16
N ALA A 646 -3.32 3.48 -31.34
CA ALA A 646 -2.63 3.59 -32.61
C ALA A 646 -1.61 2.46 -32.79
N GLY A 647 -1.45 2.00 -34.03
CA GLY A 647 -0.42 1.04 -34.39
C GLY A 647 0.67 1.65 -35.27
N ALA A 648 1.89 1.16 -35.13
CA ALA A 648 3.03 1.46 -36.00
C ALA A 648 3.58 0.15 -36.60
N ASP A 649 4.07 0.23 -37.83
CA ASP A 649 4.77 -0.89 -38.45
C ASP A 649 6.04 -1.22 -37.65
N ALA A 650 6.31 -2.51 -37.45
CA ALA A 650 7.53 -2.96 -36.80
C ALA A 650 8.75 -2.43 -37.57
N PRO A 651 9.73 -1.79 -36.89
CA PRO A 651 10.93 -1.32 -37.56
C PRO A 651 11.65 -2.45 -38.33
N PRO A 652 12.24 -2.19 -39.51
CA PRO A 652 12.98 -3.21 -40.26
C PRO A 652 14.10 -3.87 -39.44
N ALA A 653 14.71 -3.13 -38.51
CA ALA A 653 15.70 -3.65 -37.57
C ALA A 653 15.10 -4.66 -36.57
N LEU A 654 13.88 -4.43 -36.08
CA LEU A 654 13.15 -5.38 -35.23
C LEU A 654 12.89 -6.69 -35.98
N LEU A 655 12.32 -6.60 -37.18
CA LEU A 655 12.03 -7.77 -38.01
C LEU A 655 13.30 -8.53 -38.39
N SER A 656 14.39 -7.81 -38.66
CA SER A 656 15.69 -8.43 -38.93
C SER A 656 16.24 -9.17 -37.72
N ALA A 657 16.14 -8.59 -36.51
CA ALA A 657 16.57 -9.25 -35.27
C ALA A 657 15.74 -10.51 -34.99
N LEU A 658 14.41 -10.45 -35.16
CA LEU A 658 13.52 -11.62 -35.01
C LEU A 658 13.84 -12.73 -36.02
N ARG A 659 14.12 -12.37 -37.28
CA ARG A 659 14.45 -13.33 -38.36
C ARG A 659 15.85 -13.91 -38.25
N ALA A 660 16.80 -13.14 -37.71
CA ALA A 660 18.19 -13.55 -37.54
C ALA A 660 18.42 -14.41 -36.30
N ALA A 661 17.47 -14.43 -35.36
CA ALA A 661 17.53 -15.30 -34.19
C ALA A 661 17.49 -16.78 -34.63
N ASP A 662 18.64 -17.46 -34.58
CA ASP A 662 18.76 -18.91 -34.82
C ASP A 662 19.16 -19.62 -33.53
N GLY A 663 18.50 -20.74 -33.24
CA GLY A 663 18.84 -21.64 -32.13
C GLY A 663 18.83 -21.03 -30.73
N GLY A 664 17.65 -20.76 -30.17
CA GLY A 664 17.44 -20.33 -28.78
C GLY A 664 15.98 -19.96 -28.50
N GLU A 665 15.67 -19.62 -27.25
CA GLU A 665 14.41 -18.94 -26.88
C GLU A 665 14.49 -17.46 -27.24
N VAL A 666 13.48 -16.94 -27.95
CA VAL A 666 13.47 -15.57 -28.48
C VAL A 666 12.38 -14.76 -27.80
N TRP A 667 12.76 -13.66 -27.15
CA TRP A 667 11.85 -12.77 -26.43
C TRP A 667 11.90 -11.37 -27.00
N LEU A 668 10.74 -10.79 -27.29
CA LEU A 668 10.58 -9.38 -27.64
C LEU A 668 10.03 -8.64 -26.42
N THR A 669 10.79 -7.69 -25.89
CA THR A 669 10.36 -6.74 -24.86
C THR A 669 10.03 -5.40 -25.51
N ILE A 670 8.88 -4.83 -25.19
CA ILE A 670 8.45 -3.50 -25.62
C ILE A 670 8.21 -2.67 -24.36
N THR A 671 8.80 -1.48 -24.29
CA THR A 671 8.62 -0.55 -23.16
C THR A 671 8.05 0.79 -23.64
N ALA A 672 7.24 1.41 -22.79
CA ALA A 672 6.87 2.81 -22.90
C ALA A 672 7.58 3.58 -21.77
N GLU A 673 8.34 4.59 -22.15
CA GLU A 673 9.21 5.35 -21.24
C GLU A 673 8.92 6.84 -21.35
N LEU A 674 9.14 7.57 -20.26
CA LEU A 674 9.12 9.04 -20.30
C LEU A 674 10.17 9.55 -21.30
N ALA A 675 9.75 10.40 -22.23
CA ALA A 675 10.64 11.05 -23.19
C ALA A 675 11.54 12.09 -22.52
N GLU A 676 11.00 12.82 -21.54
CA GLU A 676 11.64 13.90 -20.79
C GLU A 676 11.49 13.70 -19.28
N GLU A 677 12.25 14.45 -18.48
CA GLU A 677 12.10 14.45 -17.02
C GLU A 677 10.78 15.12 -16.59
N THR A 678 10.21 14.63 -15.49
CA THR A 678 9.03 15.21 -14.86
C THR A 678 9.36 15.61 -13.42
N ALA A 679 8.39 16.19 -12.71
CA ALA A 679 8.54 16.53 -11.30
C ALA A 679 8.76 15.31 -10.38
N TRP A 680 8.53 14.07 -10.85
CA TRP A 680 8.55 12.86 -10.03
C TRP A 680 9.42 11.73 -10.58
N ALA A 681 9.91 11.83 -11.82
CA ALA A 681 10.79 10.82 -12.42
C ALA A 681 11.73 11.40 -13.50
N PRO A 682 12.93 10.82 -13.65
CA PRO A 682 13.84 11.19 -14.72
C PRO A 682 13.34 10.72 -16.10
N ALA A 683 13.89 11.33 -17.16
CA ALA A 683 13.70 10.85 -18.52
C ALA A 683 14.13 9.38 -18.64
N GLY A 684 13.31 8.55 -19.29
CA GLY A 684 13.55 7.13 -19.43
C GLY A 684 12.99 6.23 -18.34
N HIS A 685 12.27 6.78 -17.36
CA HIS A 685 11.44 5.98 -16.46
C HIS A 685 10.42 5.15 -17.24
N VAL A 686 10.38 3.84 -17.00
CA VAL A 686 9.46 2.91 -17.67
C VAL A 686 8.10 2.99 -16.98
N VAL A 687 7.07 3.38 -17.73
CA VAL A 687 5.68 3.41 -17.22
C VAL A 687 4.87 2.18 -17.60
N ALA A 688 5.29 1.45 -18.63
CA ALA A 688 4.69 0.19 -19.06
C ALA A 688 5.72 -0.69 -19.76
N ALA A 689 5.61 -2.01 -19.55
CA ALA A 689 6.39 -3.01 -20.26
C ALA A 689 5.47 -4.15 -20.71
N HIS A 690 5.77 -4.73 -21.88
CA HIS A 690 5.11 -5.92 -22.38
C HIS A 690 6.14 -6.84 -23.03
N GLN A 691 5.96 -8.15 -22.88
CA GLN A 691 6.88 -9.13 -23.43
C GLN A 691 6.15 -10.23 -24.20
N VAL A 692 6.73 -10.64 -25.32
CA VAL A 692 6.19 -11.63 -26.23
C VAL A 692 7.23 -12.72 -26.48
N ASP A 693 6.82 -13.98 -26.35
CA ASP A 693 7.62 -15.14 -26.76
C ASP A 693 7.52 -15.31 -28.28
N CYS A 694 8.61 -14.98 -28.98
CA CYS A 694 8.72 -15.10 -30.44
C CYS A 694 9.42 -16.41 -30.87
N THR A 695 9.56 -17.39 -29.98
CA THR A 695 10.24 -18.66 -30.28
C THR A 695 9.43 -19.52 -31.27
N THR A 696 10.02 -19.79 -32.44
CA THR A 696 9.38 -20.55 -33.54
C THR A 696 9.26 -22.05 -33.23
N ALA A 697 8.32 -22.77 -33.87
CA ALA A 697 8.15 -24.21 -33.66
C ALA A 697 9.41 -25.07 -33.93
N PRO A 698 10.25 -24.81 -34.96
CA PRO A 698 11.53 -25.49 -35.13
C PRO A 698 12.53 -25.22 -33.99
N GLN A 699 12.55 -24.00 -33.43
CA GLN A 699 13.36 -23.65 -32.26
C GLN A 699 12.84 -24.34 -31.00
N ARG A 700 11.51 -24.34 -30.80
CA ARG A 700 10.85 -25.11 -29.73
C ARG A 700 11.13 -26.60 -29.85
N GLY A 701 11.16 -27.18 -31.04
CA GLY A 701 11.50 -28.60 -31.25
C GLY A 701 12.98 -28.95 -30.99
N ARG A 702 13.89 -27.97 -31.10
CA ARG A 702 15.30 -28.11 -30.67
C ARG A 702 15.46 -27.94 -29.15
N ALA A 703 14.63 -27.11 -28.52
CA ALA A 703 14.61 -26.85 -27.08
C ALA A 703 13.82 -27.91 -26.27
N ALA A 704 12.68 -28.35 -26.78
CA ALA A 704 11.79 -29.34 -26.19
C ALA A 704 12.18 -30.74 -26.66
N ARG A 705 12.90 -31.48 -25.79
CA ARG A 705 12.93 -32.94 -25.88
C ARG A 705 11.62 -33.48 -25.28
N PRO A 706 11.05 -34.58 -25.81
CA PRO A 706 9.77 -35.11 -25.34
C PRO A 706 9.79 -35.40 -23.83
N HIS A 707 8.70 -35.03 -23.14
CA HIS A 707 8.45 -35.39 -21.75
C HIS A 707 8.56 -36.90 -21.54
N GLY A 708 9.33 -37.33 -20.54
CA GLY A 708 9.48 -38.73 -20.16
C GLY A 708 10.47 -39.55 -21.00
N ALA A 709 11.02 -39.01 -22.09
CA ALA A 709 12.16 -39.64 -22.74
C ALA A 709 13.43 -39.29 -21.95
N LEU A 710 14.01 -40.29 -21.27
CA LEU A 710 15.39 -40.18 -20.79
C LEU A 710 16.27 -39.71 -21.97
N PRO A 711 17.19 -38.75 -21.76
CA PRO A 711 18.08 -38.28 -22.81
C PRO A 711 18.70 -39.48 -23.55
N PRO A 712 18.89 -39.43 -24.89
CA PRO A 712 19.71 -40.43 -25.56
C PRO A 712 21.05 -40.48 -24.81
N GLY A 713 21.39 -41.67 -24.31
CA GLY A 713 22.59 -41.85 -23.49
C GLY A 713 23.82 -41.30 -24.23
N PRO A 714 24.74 -40.61 -23.53
CA PRO A 714 25.94 -40.09 -24.18
C PRO A 714 26.75 -41.23 -24.81
N ALA A 715 27.53 -40.93 -25.85
CA ALA A 715 28.44 -41.88 -26.51
C ALA A 715 29.48 -42.53 -25.56
N ARG A 716 29.58 -42.06 -24.29
CA ARG A 716 30.28 -42.70 -23.17
C ARG A 716 29.42 -42.62 -21.89
N ALA A 717 28.47 -43.54 -21.73
CA ALA A 717 27.64 -43.62 -20.53
C ALA A 717 28.44 -44.20 -19.34
N VAL A 718 28.59 -43.43 -18.27
CA VAL A 718 29.28 -43.85 -17.03
C VAL A 718 28.34 -44.75 -16.20
N ARG A 719 28.85 -45.86 -15.66
CA ARG A 719 28.08 -46.73 -14.78
C ARG A 719 28.25 -46.28 -13.33
N PRO A 720 27.23 -46.47 -12.46
CA PRO A 720 27.42 -46.26 -11.03
C PRO A 720 28.46 -47.24 -10.48
N GLU A 721 29.43 -46.74 -9.73
CA GLU A 721 30.50 -47.54 -9.12
C GLU A 721 30.51 -47.35 -7.60
N ARG A 722 30.54 -48.47 -6.85
CA ARG A 722 30.65 -48.46 -5.40
C ARG A 722 32.11 -48.69 -5.02
N GLY A 723 32.74 -47.72 -4.35
CA GLY A 723 34.13 -47.78 -3.92
C GLY A 723 34.29 -47.44 -2.44
N ALA A 724 35.54 -47.40 -1.97
CA ALA A 724 35.87 -47.08 -0.56
C ALA A 724 35.41 -45.67 -0.12
N GLY A 725 35.16 -44.77 -1.07
CA GLY A 725 34.68 -43.40 -0.84
C GLY A 725 33.20 -43.17 -1.13
N GLY A 726 32.37 -44.22 -1.19
CA GLY A 726 30.92 -44.12 -1.42
C GLY A 726 30.47 -44.58 -2.81
N LEU A 727 29.27 -44.17 -3.21
CA LEU A 727 28.68 -44.47 -4.52
C LEU A 727 28.96 -43.31 -5.49
N ALA A 728 29.54 -43.59 -6.66
CA ALA A 728 29.91 -42.58 -7.64
C ALA A 728 29.16 -42.76 -8.96
N LEU A 729 28.78 -41.64 -9.60
CA LEU A 729 28.25 -41.61 -10.97
C LEU A 729 28.82 -40.38 -11.69
N GLY A 730 29.86 -40.59 -12.48
CA GLY A 730 30.61 -39.49 -13.09
C GLY A 730 31.24 -38.56 -12.03
N PRO A 731 31.04 -37.23 -12.11
CA PRO A 731 31.56 -36.28 -11.12
C PRO A 731 30.79 -36.31 -9.80
N ALA A 732 29.64 -36.97 -9.73
CA ALA A 732 28.80 -36.99 -8.54
C ALA A 732 29.23 -38.07 -7.54
N ARG A 733 29.09 -37.77 -6.24
CA ARG A 733 29.28 -38.68 -5.11
C ARG A 733 28.01 -38.74 -4.28
N PHE A 734 27.60 -39.95 -3.96
CA PHE A 734 26.37 -40.25 -3.25
C PHE A 734 26.65 -41.06 -2.00
N ASP A 735 25.84 -40.82 -0.98
CA ASP A 735 25.73 -41.70 0.17
C ASP A 735 25.16 -43.06 -0.28
N PRO A 736 25.84 -44.18 0.02
CA PRO A 736 25.47 -45.48 -0.53
C PRO A 736 24.22 -46.09 0.10
N ASP A 737 23.78 -45.62 1.26
CA ASP A 737 22.66 -46.21 2.01
C ASP A 737 21.38 -45.40 1.81
N THR A 738 21.51 -44.07 1.70
CA THR A 738 20.39 -43.15 1.50
C THR A 738 20.21 -42.75 0.03
N GLY A 739 21.27 -42.84 -0.79
CA GLY A 739 21.26 -42.40 -2.19
C GLY A 739 21.31 -40.87 -2.36
N ARG A 740 21.58 -40.11 -1.29
CA ARG A 740 21.66 -38.65 -1.31
C ARG A 740 22.94 -38.19 -2.01
N LEU A 741 22.86 -37.14 -2.81
CA LEU A 741 24.03 -36.45 -3.36
C LEU A 741 24.79 -35.79 -2.19
N LEU A 742 26.10 -35.94 -2.19
CA LEU A 742 27.03 -35.34 -1.21
C LEU A 742 27.98 -34.34 -1.87
N ARG A 743 28.33 -34.57 -3.13
CA ARG A 743 29.27 -33.75 -3.88
C ARG A 743 29.04 -33.86 -5.38
N LEU A 744 29.28 -32.78 -6.10
CA LEU A 744 29.36 -32.76 -7.56
C LEU A 744 30.66 -32.08 -7.98
N GLY A 745 31.62 -32.83 -8.52
CA GLY A 745 32.97 -32.31 -8.73
C GLY A 745 33.58 -31.86 -7.41
N ASP A 746 33.97 -30.59 -7.32
CA ASP A 746 34.49 -29.98 -6.08
C ASP A 746 33.39 -29.31 -5.23
N ALA A 747 32.20 -29.09 -5.79
CA ALA A 747 31.08 -28.43 -5.11
C ALA A 747 30.42 -29.35 -4.08
N GLU A 748 30.32 -28.88 -2.85
CA GLU A 748 29.56 -29.53 -1.76
C GLU A 748 28.07 -29.30 -1.97
N VAL A 749 27.30 -30.39 -2.01
CA VAL A 749 25.85 -30.34 -2.27
C VAL A 749 25.19 -31.46 -1.47
N ALA A 750 24.27 -31.12 -0.58
CA ALA A 750 23.44 -32.10 0.12
C ALA A 750 22.00 -32.04 -0.40
N GLY A 751 21.47 -33.18 -0.86
CA GLY A 751 20.10 -33.28 -1.38
C GLY A 751 20.01 -34.20 -2.60
N PRO A 752 18.97 -34.07 -3.45
CA PRO A 752 17.75 -33.29 -3.25
C PRO A 752 16.87 -33.88 -2.13
N LEU A 753 16.23 -33.00 -1.36
CA LEU A 753 15.16 -33.35 -0.42
C LEU A 753 13.84 -32.81 -0.97
N LEU A 754 12.84 -33.66 -1.19
CA LEU A 754 11.47 -33.19 -1.43
C LEU A 754 11.05 -32.23 -0.31
N GLU A 755 10.60 -31.04 -0.68
CA GLU A 755 10.01 -30.09 0.25
C GLU A 755 8.59 -29.75 -0.20
N LEU A 756 7.66 -29.77 0.76
CA LEU A 756 6.28 -29.31 0.55
C LEU A 756 5.98 -28.06 1.38
N TRP A 757 6.76 -27.78 2.43
CA TRP A 757 6.57 -26.61 3.29
C TRP A 757 7.13 -25.34 2.64
N ARG A 758 6.40 -24.23 2.77
CA ARG A 758 6.91 -22.86 2.62
C ARG A 758 6.71 -22.11 3.93
N ALA A 759 7.50 -21.08 4.20
CA ALA A 759 7.26 -20.24 5.37
C ALA A 759 5.93 -19.50 5.17
N PRO A 760 4.89 -19.74 6.01
CA PRO A 760 3.56 -19.22 5.72
C PRO A 760 3.56 -17.70 5.60
N THR A 761 2.99 -17.20 4.51
CA THR A 761 2.72 -15.77 4.35
C THR A 761 1.64 -15.32 5.32
N ASP A 762 1.47 -14.01 5.50
CA ASP A 762 0.35 -13.51 6.30
C ASP A 762 -1.01 -13.91 5.70
N ASN A 763 -1.09 -14.03 4.37
CA ASN A 763 -2.26 -14.57 3.67
C ASN A 763 -2.50 -16.05 3.97
N ASP A 764 -1.45 -16.87 4.04
CA ASP A 764 -1.56 -18.29 4.43
C ASP A 764 -2.04 -18.46 5.88
N LEU A 765 -1.72 -17.49 6.74
CA LEU A 765 -2.17 -17.42 8.13
C LEU A 765 -3.59 -16.84 8.28
N GLY A 766 -4.06 -16.13 7.26
CA GLY A 766 -5.33 -15.44 7.23
C GLY A 766 -6.55 -16.34 7.40
N THR A 767 -7.57 -15.81 8.08
CA THR A 767 -8.83 -16.50 8.38
C THR A 767 -10.04 -15.77 7.81
N ALA A 768 -9.85 -14.80 6.90
CA ALA A 768 -10.96 -14.10 6.27
C ALA A 768 -11.95 -15.11 5.64
N PRO A 769 -13.26 -14.85 5.72
CA PRO A 769 -14.30 -15.81 5.38
C PRO A 769 -14.45 -16.04 3.86
N HIS A 770 -13.51 -15.60 3.02
CA HIS A 770 -13.55 -15.63 1.56
C HIS A 770 -12.72 -16.77 0.93
N THR A 771 -12.80 -17.97 1.51
CA THR A 771 -12.10 -19.16 0.99
C THR A 771 -12.76 -19.67 -0.29
N TYR A 772 -11.96 -19.95 -1.33
CA TYR A 772 -12.40 -20.67 -2.51
C TYR A 772 -12.22 -22.19 -2.34
N LEU A 773 -13.32 -22.93 -2.37
CA LEU A 773 -13.32 -24.38 -2.59
C LEU A 773 -13.45 -24.70 -4.09
N PRO A 774 -13.06 -25.90 -4.56
CA PRO A 774 -13.05 -26.25 -5.98
C PRO A 774 -14.39 -26.05 -6.74
N ASP A 775 -15.52 -26.10 -6.03
CA ASP A 775 -16.88 -26.00 -6.61
C ASP A 775 -17.53 -24.60 -6.40
N ASP A 776 -16.80 -23.62 -5.87
CA ASP A 776 -17.35 -22.29 -5.53
C ASP A 776 -17.44 -21.36 -6.75
N HIS A 777 -18.68 -20.98 -7.14
CA HIS A 777 -18.96 -20.19 -8.36
C HIS A 777 -20.03 -19.09 -8.18
N GLY A 778 -20.29 -18.59 -6.97
CA GLY A 778 -21.38 -17.64 -6.68
C GLY A 778 -20.96 -16.32 -5.99
N PRO A 779 -21.83 -15.31 -5.85
CA PRO A 779 -21.50 -14.07 -5.12
C PRO A 779 -21.44 -14.25 -3.59
N GLU A 780 -21.88 -15.40 -3.08
CA GLU A 780 -21.76 -15.82 -1.67
C GLU A 780 -20.58 -16.79 -1.48
N VAL A 781 -19.48 -16.63 -2.25
CA VAL A 781 -18.27 -17.43 -2.06
C VAL A 781 -17.65 -17.13 -0.70
N GLY A 782 -17.25 -18.21 -0.02
CA GLY A 782 -16.57 -18.13 1.25
C GLY A 782 -17.08 -19.15 2.25
N THR A 783 -16.44 -20.31 2.32
CA THR A 783 -16.62 -21.19 3.48
C THR A 783 -15.60 -20.81 4.55
N GLU A 784 -16.05 -20.62 5.79
CA GLU A 784 -15.14 -20.51 6.92
C GLU A 784 -14.38 -21.83 7.08
N VAL A 785 -13.11 -21.82 6.69
CA VAL A 785 -12.18 -22.92 6.93
C VAL A 785 -10.98 -22.39 7.71
N PRO A 786 -10.30 -23.25 8.50
CA PRO A 786 -9.03 -22.87 9.12
C PRO A 786 -8.04 -22.33 8.09
N SER A 787 -7.15 -21.44 8.51
CA SER A 787 -6.10 -20.92 7.63
C SER A 787 -5.29 -22.05 6.98
N TRP A 788 -4.77 -21.82 5.77
CA TRP A 788 -3.99 -22.84 5.06
C TRP A 788 -2.77 -23.26 5.86
N ALA A 789 -2.07 -22.31 6.49
CA ALA A 789 -0.96 -22.57 7.40
C ALA A 789 -1.32 -23.53 8.54
N LYS A 790 -2.51 -23.37 9.15
CA LYS A 790 -2.98 -24.31 10.17
C LYS A 790 -3.22 -25.69 9.58
N GLN A 791 -3.89 -25.79 8.44
CA GLN A 791 -4.15 -27.08 7.80
C GLN A 791 -2.84 -27.79 7.45
N TRP A 792 -1.87 -27.08 6.89
CA TRP A 792 -0.54 -27.60 6.55
C TRP A 792 0.21 -28.16 7.78
N ARG A 793 0.20 -27.43 8.90
CA ARG A 793 0.80 -27.89 10.17
C ARG A 793 0.07 -29.10 10.74
N ASP A 794 -1.26 -29.12 10.69
CA ASP A 794 -2.07 -30.26 11.14
C ASP A 794 -1.74 -31.54 10.32
N ARG A 795 -1.36 -31.39 9.04
CA ARG A 795 -0.89 -32.48 8.16
C ARG A 795 0.63 -32.71 8.27
N GLY A 796 1.33 -31.93 9.09
CA GLY A 796 2.76 -32.06 9.38
C GLY A 796 3.69 -31.73 8.21
N LEU A 797 3.25 -30.87 7.27
CA LEU A 797 4.04 -30.49 6.11
C LEU A 797 5.36 -29.80 6.49
N ASP A 798 5.42 -29.15 7.63
CA ASP A 798 6.60 -28.49 8.22
C ASP A 798 7.69 -29.45 8.72
N ARG A 799 7.38 -30.74 8.86
CA ARG A 799 8.21 -31.75 9.55
C ARG A 799 8.30 -33.08 8.81
N LEU A 800 8.47 -33.01 7.49
CA LEU A 800 8.60 -34.19 6.63
C LEU A 800 9.83 -35.03 6.98
N LEU A 801 9.64 -36.36 6.98
CA LEU A 801 10.71 -37.34 7.16
C LEU A 801 10.93 -38.10 5.85
N HIS A 802 12.19 -38.30 5.49
CA HIS A 802 12.59 -39.02 4.29
C HIS A 802 13.06 -40.42 4.63
N ARG A 803 12.36 -41.43 4.12
CA ARG A 803 12.76 -42.83 4.24
C ARG A 803 13.15 -43.37 2.88
N THR A 804 14.44 -43.62 2.67
CA THR A 804 14.92 -44.35 1.48
C THR A 804 14.42 -45.79 1.52
N ALA A 805 13.73 -46.20 0.46
CA ALA A 805 13.24 -47.56 0.27
C ALA A 805 14.21 -48.40 -0.57
N GLU A 806 14.88 -47.80 -1.55
CA GLU A 806 15.78 -48.49 -2.47
C GLU A 806 16.85 -47.54 -3.01
N VAL A 807 18.10 -48.00 -3.04
CA VAL A 807 19.20 -47.41 -3.82
C VAL A 807 19.70 -48.48 -4.78
N ARG A 808 19.43 -48.33 -6.07
CA ARG A 808 19.73 -49.35 -7.08
C ARG A 808 20.50 -48.78 -8.26
N ALA A 809 21.64 -49.38 -8.57
CA ALA A 809 22.30 -49.20 -9.85
C ALA A 809 21.56 -50.02 -10.93
N ASP A 810 21.13 -49.37 -12.00
CA ASP A 810 20.39 -49.98 -13.11
C ASP A 810 21.05 -49.61 -14.45
N GLY A 811 21.99 -50.44 -14.88
CA GLY A 811 22.80 -50.17 -16.08
C GLY A 811 23.66 -48.91 -15.91
N HIS A 812 23.25 -47.83 -16.58
CA HIS A 812 23.90 -46.51 -16.54
C HIS A 812 23.15 -45.50 -15.67
N ARG A 813 22.17 -45.97 -14.88
CA ARG A 813 21.32 -45.15 -14.04
C ARG A 813 21.57 -45.48 -12.58
N LEU A 814 21.48 -44.48 -11.73
CA LEU A 814 21.27 -44.66 -10.31
C LEU A 814 19.82 -44.30 -9.99
N VAL A 815 19.05 -45.25 -9.47
CA VAL A 815 17.65 -45.07 -9.09
C VAL A 815 17.57 -45.07 -7.56
N VAL A 816 17.01 -44.00 -7.01
CA VAL A 816 16.72 -43.86 -5.59
C VAL A 816 15.22 -43.74 -5.42
N ARG A 817 14.63 -44.65 -4.66
CA ARG A 817 13.22 -44.60 -4.27
C ARG A 817 13.11 -44.27 -2.80
N ALA A 818 12.24 -43.34 -2.48
CA ALA A 818 11.99 -42.92 -1.12
C ALA A 818 10.48 -42.75 -0.88
N ARG A 819 10.11 -42.86 0.40
CA ARG A 819 8.82 -42.45 0.93
C ARG A 819 9.04 -41.23 1.79
N VAL A 820 8.36 -40.13 1.48
CA VAL A 820 8.38 -38.90 2.28
C VAL A 820 7.04 -38.73 2.96
N GLY A 821 7.02 -38.42 4.25
CA GLY A 821 5.79 -38.20 5.00
C GLY A 821 6.06 -37.69 6.41
N ALA A 822 5.05 -37.11 7.04
CA ALA A 822 5.16 -36.56 8.39
C ALA A 822 4.88 -37.62 9.47
N ALA A 823 5.56 -37.52 10.61
CA ALA A 823 5.29 -38.39 11.74
C ALA A 823 3.83 -38.25 12.23
N GLY A 824 3.16 -39.37 12.49
CA GLY A 824 1.76 -39.38 12.97
C GLY A 824 0.70 -39.24 11.87
N THR A 825 1.08 -39.30 10.59
CA THR A 825 0.15 -39.21 9.45
C THR A 825 0.27 -40.46 8.56
N SER A 826 -0.81 -40.84 7.87
CA SER A 826 -0.79 -41.85 6.81
C SER A 826 -0.46 -41.26 5.43
N LEU A 827 -0.51 -39.93 5.32
CA LEU A 827 -0.20 -39.17 4.13
C LEU A 827 1.28 -39.33 3.76
N GLY A 828 1.58 -39.33 2.47
CA GLY A 828 2.96 -39.30 2.02
C GLY A 828 3.10 -39.15 0.54
N VAL A 829 4.35 -39.06 0.10
CA VAL A 829 4.74 -38.91 -1.29
C VAL A 829 5.79 -39.96 -1.61
N ASP A 830 5.51 -40.79 -2.61
CA ASP A 830 6.48 -41.72 -3.16
C ASP A 830 7.34 -40.97 -4.17
N VAL A 831 8.65 -40.91 -3.89
CA VAL A 831 9.63 -40.18 -4.69
C VAL A 831 10.54 -41.17 -5.41
N THR A 832 10.67 -41.03 -6.72
CA THR A 832 11.68 -41.76 -7.51
C THR A 832 12.62 -40.77 -8.18
N ALA A 833 13.88 -40.75 -7.73
CA ALA A 833 14.94 -39.97 -8.34
C ALA A 833 15.81 -40.89 -9.22
N THR A 834 15.91 -40.57 -10.51
CA THR A 834 16.73 -41.28 -11.49
C THR A 834 17.87 -40.39 -11.95
N TYR A 835 19.10 -40.79 -11.63
CA TYR A 835 20.31 -40.08 -12.02
C TYR A 835 20.99 -40.73 -13.22
N THR A 836 21.49 -39.90 -14.12
CA THR A 836 22.41 -40.28 -15.20
C THR A 836 23.53 -39.25 -15.28
N SER A 837 24.68 -39.60 -15.86
CA SER A 837 25.79 -38.64 -16.03
C SER A 837 26.34 -38.66 -17.47
N ALA A 838 26.66 -37.46 -17.97
CA ALA A 838 27.35 -37.26 -19.23
C ALA A 838 28.43 -36.18 -19.08
N GLY A 839 29.70 -36.54 -19.22
CA GLY A 839 30.81 -35.59 -19.04
C GLY A 839 30.84 -35.03 -17.61
N ALA A 840 30.74 -33.71 -17.48
CA ALA A 840 30.71 -33.00 -16.20
C ALA A 840 29.29 -32.77 -15.66
N GLU A 841 28.24 -33.12 -16.41
CA GLU A 841 26.84 -32.92 -16.00
C GLU A 841 26.29 -34.19 -15.32
N LEU A 842 25.49 -33.94 -14.27
CA LEU A 842 24.61 -34.91 -13.63
C LEU A 842 23.16 -34.55 -13.99
N PHE A 843 22.44 -35.49 -14.59
CA PHE A 843 21.03 -35.34 -14.89
C PHE A 843 20.21 -36.05 -13.83
N LEU A 844 19.20 -35.35 -13.30
CA LEU A 844 18.23 -35.85 -12.35
C LEU A 844 16.84 -35.80 -13.00
N HIS A 845 16.15 -36.93 -13.04
CA HIS A 845 14.72 -36.98 -13.28
C HIS A 845 14.03 -37.48 -12.01
N LEU A 846 13.22 -36.63 -11.39
CA LEU A 846 12.52 -36.95 -10.16
C LEU A 846 11.02 -36.99 -10.43
N THR A 847 10.35 -38.05 -9.99
CA THR A 847 8.89 -38.12 -9.93
C THR A 847 8.45 -38.16 -8.48
N ALA A 848 7.38 -37.43 -8.16
CA ALA A 848 6.76 -37.36 -6.86
C ALA A 848 5.28 -37.72 -7.00
N VAL A 849 4.84 -38.78 -6.33
CA VAL A 849 3.48 -39.29 -6.42
C VAL A 849 2.84 -39.23 -5.03
N PRO A 850 1.83 -38.35 -4.80
CA PRO A 850 1.10 -38.31 -3.55
C PRO A 850 0.38 -39.64 -3.30
N THR A 851 0.26 -39.98 -2.03
CA THR A 851 -0.43 -41.17 -1.55
C THR A 851 -1.16 -40.87 -0.25
N GLY A 852 -2.25 -41.58 0.00
CA GLY A 852 -3.22 -41.20 1.02
C GLY A 852 -4.22 -40.18 0.48
N GLU A 853 -5.23 -39.88 1.29
CA GLU A 853 -6.31 -38.95 0.94
C GLU A 853 -5.93 -37.55 1.42
N TRP A 854 -5.37 -36.75 0.53
CA TRP A 854 -5.05 -35.35 0.83
C TRP A 854 -6.30 -34.49 0.71
N ASP A 855 -6.50 -33.61 1.71
CA ASP A 855 -7.70 -32.80 1.87
C ASP A 855 -7.42 -31.28 1.94
N CYS A 856 -6.17 -30.87 1.74
CA CYS A 856 -5.75 -29.47 1.70
C CYS A 856 -4.77 -29.24 0.54
N PRO A 857 -4.67 -28.00 0.03
CA PRO A 857 -3.65 -27.63 -0.94
C PRO A 857 -2.25 -27.72 -0.32
N TRP A 858 -1.24 -27.79 -1.17
CA TRP A 858 0.16 -27.74 -0.76
C TRP A 858 0.74 -26.32 -0.91
N PRO A 859 1.61 -25.88 0.02
CA PRO A 859 2.30 -24.59 -0.11
C PRO A 859 3.24 -24.55 -1.32
N ARG A 860 4.00 -25.64 -1.51
CA ARG A 860 4.89 -25.83 -2.65
C ARG A 860 5.03 -27.30 -3.01
N LEU A 861 5.65 -27.55 -4.15
CA LEU A 861 6.16 -28.86 -4.52
C LEU A 861 7.49 -28.70 -5.23
N GLY A 862 8.56 -29.07 -4.53
CA GLY A 862 9.91 -28.92 -5.07
C GLY A 862 10.93 -29.77 -4.36
N VAL A 863 12.19 -29.49 -4.67
CA VAL A 863 13.32 -30.06 -3.97
C VAL A 863 14.25 -29.00 -3.43
N ARG A 864 14.79 -29.24 -2.24
CA ARG A 864 15.82 -28.43 -1.60
C ARG A 864 17.20 -29.05 -1.77
N LEU A 865 18.19 -28.20 -2.05
CA LEU A 865 19.62 -28.49 -1.98
C LEU A 865 20.25 -27.60 -0.92
N ASP A 866 21.02 -28.19 -0.02
CA ASP A 866 21.74 -27.49 1.03
C ASP A 866 23.19 -27.31 0.54
N LEU A 867 23.63 -26.06 0.48
CA LEU A 867 24.89 -25.62 -0.11
C LEU A 867 25.71 -24.82 0.92
N PRO A 868 27.02 -24.61 0.71
CA PRO A 868 27.83 -23.81 1.62
C PRO A 868 27.29 -22.39 1.83
N ALA A 869 27.36 -21.90 3.07
CA ALA A 869 26.98 -20.53 3.42
C ALA A 869 27.86 -19.47 2.72
N ALA A 870 29.09 -19.85 2.32
CA ALA A 870 30.03 -18.98 1.66
C ALA A 870 29.64 -18.57 0.23
N LEU A 871 28.63 -19.21 -0.39
CA LEU A 871 28.09 -18.71 -1.66
C LEU A 871 27.48 -17.32 -1.46
N SER A 872 27.68 -16.42 -2.41
CA SER A 872 27.33 -15.01 -2.26
C SER A 872 26.44 -14.47 -3.38
N GLY A 873 26.51 -15.04 -4.58
CA GLY A 873 25.81 -14.52 -5.75
C GLY A 873 24.93 -15.54 -6.45
N ALA A 874 23.89 -15.06 -7.12
CA ALA A 874 23.06 -15.82 -8.04
C ALA A 874 22.98 -15.13 -9.40
N GLU A 875 23.09 -15.90 -10.48
CA GLU A 875 22.76 -15.48 -11.85
C GLU A 875 21.74 -16.45 -12.42
N TRP A 876 20.73 -15.96 -13.14
CA TRP A 876 19.72 -16.83 -13.74
C TRP A 876 19.20 -16.31 -15.07
N PHE A 877 18.64 -17.22 -15.86
CA PHE A 877 17.79 -16.91 -17.00
C PHE A 877 16.39 -17.45 -16.72
N GLY A 878 15.41 -16.56 -16.62
CA GLY A 878 14.07 -16.85 -16.13
C GLY A 878 13.29 -15.57 -15.93
N THR A 879 12.22 -15.58 -15.11
CA THR A 879 11.52 -14.35 -14.77
C THR A 879 12.30 -13.51 -13.76
N GLY A 880 12.17 -12.18 -13.84
CA GLY A 880 12.78 -11.25 -12.90
C GLY A 880 12.47 -9.78 -13.22
N PRO A 881 13.15 -8.82 -12.55
CA PRO A 881 14.18 -9.06 -11.52
C PRO A 881 13.63 -9.46 -10.14
N HIS A 882 12.38 -9.07 -9.85
CA HIS A 882 11.71 -9.33 -8.56
C HIS A 882 11.20 -10.76 -8.44
N GLU A 883 10.74 -11.13 -7.24
CA GLU A 883 10.02 -12.39 -7.02
C GLU A 883 8.69 -12.40 -7.79
N SER A 884 8.19 -13.59 -8.11
CA SER A 884 6.93 -13.78 -8.83
C SER A 884 6.25 -15.07 -8.40
N TYR A 885 4.92 -15.07 -8.30
CA TYR A 885 4.08 -16.19 -7.88
C TYR A 885 2.97 -16.46 -8.91
N PRO A 886 2.25 -17.60 -8.87
CA PRO A 886 1.27 -17.94 -9.90
C PRO A 886 0.22 -16.87 -10.22
N ASP A 887 -0.21 -16.10 -9.21
CA ASP A 887 -1.20 -15.03 -9.25
C ASP A 887 -0.62 -13.62 -9.04
N SER A 888 0.71 -13.48 -9.11
CA SER A 888 1.44 -12.20 -9.06
C SER A 888 2.71 -12.29 -9.93
N ARG A 889 2.58 -11.98 -11.22
CA ARG A 889 3.62 -12.21 -12.25
C ARG A 889 3.58 -11.28 -13.46
N ARG A 890 2.71 -10.28 -13.49
CA ARG A 890 2.60 -9.30 -14.58
C ARG A 890 3.83 -8.40 -14.69
N ALA A 891 4.49 -8.10 -13.58
CA ALA A 891 5.76 -7.38 -13.55
C ALA A 891 6.98 -8.24 -13.91
N ALA A 892 6.80 -9.57 -13.98
CA ALA A 892 7.90 -10.50 -14.16
C ALA A 892 8.24 -10.66 -15.66
N LEU A 893 9.41 -10.18 -16.06
CA LEU A 893 9.91 -10.28 -17.44
C LEU A 893 10.91 -11.43 -17.55
N VAL A 894 10.93 -12.12 -18.69
CA VAL A 894 11.95 -13.14 -18.97
C VAL A 894 13.23 -12.46 -19.43
N GLY A 895 14.35 -12.76 -18.78
CA GLY A 895 15.64 -12.17 -19.07
C GLY A 895 16.77 -12.84 -18.31
N THR A 896 18.00 -12.35 -18.50
CA THR A 896 19.15 -12.74 -17.67
C THR A 896 19.34 -11.71 -16.56
N TYR A 897 19.37 -12.19 -15.33
CA TYR A 897 19.48 -11.37 -14.13
C TYR A 897 20.60 -11.92 -13.23
N GLY A 898 21.08 -11.07 -12.32
CA GLY A 898 21.98 -11.48 -11.26
C GLY A 898 21.84 -10.58 -10.04
N ALA A 899 21.99 -11.17 -8.85
CA ALA A 899 21.90 -10.46 -7.57
C ALA A 899 22.68 -11.21 -6.47
N PRO A 900 23.11 -10.50 -5.41
CA PRO A 900 23.55 -11.15 -4.18
C PRO A 900 22.43 -12.02 -3.59
N ILE A 901 22.79 -13.15 -2.97
CA ILE A 901 21.81 -14.07 -2.35
C ILE A 901 20.97 -13.34 -1.29
N ASP A 902 21.59 -12.42 -0.55
CA ASP A 902 20.95 -11.66 0.53
C ASP A 902 19.94 -10.60 0.04
N ASP A 903 19.92 -10.34 -1.28
CA ASP A 903 19.05 -9.37 -1.95
C ASP A 903 17.97 -10.06 -2.82
N LEU A 904 17.97 -11.40 -2.90
CA LEU A 904 16.99 -12.14 -3.71
C LEU A 904 15.59 -12.15 -3.10
N GLY A 905 15.51 -12.15 -1.77
CA GLY A 905 14.29 -12.12 -1.00
C GLY A 905 14.09 -10.77 -0.31
N VAL A 906 12.83 -10.46 -0.02
CA VAL A 906 12.40 -9.27 0.70
C VAL A 906 12.53 -9.52 2.20
N ARG A 907 13.02 -8.52 2.93
CA ARG A 907 13.13 -8.58 4.40
C ARG A 907 11.85 -8.05 5.05
N TYR A 908 10.74 -8.77 4.86
CA TYR A 908 9.48 -8.44 5.53
C TYR A 908 9.66 -8.37 7.05
N SER A 909 8.97 -7.43 7.70
CA SER A 909 9.05 -7.22 9.16
C SER A 909 8.69 -8.48 9.96
N LYS A 910 7.82 -9.33 9.41
CA LYS A 910 7.62 -10.71 9.85
C LYS A 910 8.18 -11.67 8.79
N PRO A 911 9.23 -12.46 9.12
CA PRO A 911 9.83 -13.41 8.18
C PRO A 911 8.80 -14.41 7.62
N GLN A 912 8.79 -14.59 6.31
CA GLN A 912 7.85 -15.44 5.59
C GLN A 912 8.44 -15.90 4.25
N GLU A 913 7.65 -16.60 3.42
CA GLU A 913 8.06 -17.00 2.08
C GLU A 913 8.45 -15.77 1.24
N THR A 914 9.60 -15.83 0.58
CA THR A 914 10.09 -14.79 -0.32
C THR A 914 11.19 -15.34 -1.25
N GLY A 915 11.44 -14.66 -2.36
CA GLY A 915 12.56 -14.88 -3.26
C GLY A 915 12.25 -15.81 -4.43
N HIS A 916 11.02 -16.27 -4.60
CA HIS A 916 10.68 -17.20 -5.67
C HIS A 916 10.79 -16.54 -7.06
N ARG A 917 11.54 -17.17 -7.97
CA ARG A 917 11.63 -16.79 -9.39
C ARG A 917 10.98 -17.87 -10.25
N SER A 918 9.85 -17.57 -10.87
CA SER A 918 9.13 -18.52 -11.71
C SER A 918 9.82 -18.76 -13.06
N GLY A 919 9.43 -19.82 -13.78
CA GLY A 919 9.81 -20.02 -15.18
C GLY A 919 11.33 -19.98 -15.45
N THR A 920 12.13 -20.53 -14.53
CA THR A 920 13.59 -20.51 -14.59
C THR A 920 14.11 -21.59 -15.54
N ARG A 921 14.95 -21.18 -16.48
CA ARG A 921 15.64 -22.08 -17.41
C ARG A 921 16.92 -22.59 -16.79
N TRP A 922 17.72 -21.70 -16.21
CA TRP A 922 18.90 -22.05 -15.45
C TRP A 922 19.21 -21.03 -14.35
N VAL A 923 19.87 -21.50 -13.29
CA VAL A 923 20.42 -20.69 -12.20
C VAL A 923 21.85 -21.13 -11.91
N ARG A 924 22.71 -20.17 -11.56
CA ARG A 924 24.09 -20.35 -11.13
C ARG A 924 24.24 -19.70 -9.76
N LEU A 925 24.78 -20.42 -8.79
CA LEU A 925 25.18 -19.87 -7.51
C LEU A 925 26.71 -19.88 -7.44
N THR A 926 27.31 -18.72 -7.14
CA THR A 926 28.77 -18.52 -7.13
C THR A 926 29.24 -17.85 -5.84
N GLY A 927 30.55 -17.85 -5.63
CA GLY A 927 31.19 -17.27 -4.46
C GLY A 927 32.65 -17.75 -4.31
N PRO A 928 33.30 -17.47 -3.16
CA PRO A 928 34.67 -17.88 -2.86
C PRO A 928 34.89 -19.40 -2.74
N VAL A 929 33.83 -20.20 -2.84
CA VAL A 929 33.87 -21.66 -2.85
C VAL A 929 33.25 -22.19 -4.14
N PRO A 930 33.60 -23.41 -4.59
CA PRO A 930 33.02 -23.99 -5.80
C PRO A 930 31.49 -23.98 -5.76
N GLY A 931 30.90 -23.38 -6.80
CA GLY A 931 29.46 -23.15 -6.91
C GLY A 931 28.69 -24.25 -7.63
N LEU A 932 27.42 -23.98 -7.92
CA LEU A 932 26.52 -24.91 -8.59
C LEU A 932 25.76 -24.22 -9.71
N ARG A 933 25.68 -24.88 -10.88
CA ARG A 933 24.73 -24.51 -11.93
C ARG A 933 23.66 -25.59 -12.05
N VAL A 934 22.40 -25.15 -12.08
CA VAL A 934 21.23 -26.00 -12.30
C VAL A 934 20.48 -25.50 -13.53
N ARG A 935 20.02 -26.42 -14.39
CA ARG A 935 19.22 -26.13 -15.58
C ARG A 935 18.01 -27.05 -15.65
N ALA A 936 16.84 -26.52 -15.96
CA ALA A 936 15.65 -27.31 -16.24
C ALA A 936 15.83 -28.05 -17.58
N VAL A 937 15.42 -29.33 -17.63
CA VAL A 937 15.54 -30.18 -18.82
C VAL A 937 14.30 -31.04 -19.03
N GLY A 938 14.12 -31.56 -20.24
CA GLY A 938 13.03 -32.49 -20.55
C GLY A 938 11.64 -31.83 -20.52
N GLY A 939 11.57 -30.53 -20.80
CA GLY A 939 10.33 -29.75 -20.83
C GLY A 939 9.81 -29.32 -19.45
N SER A 940 10.55 -29.57 -18.36
CA SER A 940 10.14 -29.12 -17.03
C SER A 940 10.13 -27.60 -16.92
N GLU A 941 9.06 -27.07 -16.38
CA GLU A 941 8.99 -25.71 -15.85
C GLU A 941 9.35 -25.77 -14.36
N VAL A 942 10.35 -24.98 -13.97
CA VAL A 942 10.88 -24.96 -12.60
C VAL A 942 11.06 -23.51 -12.19
N GLY A 943 10.69 -23.16 -10.96
CA GLY A 943 11.13 -21.93 -10.33
C GLY A 943 12.24 -22.20 -9.31
N PHE A 944 12.95 -21.16 -8.87
CA PHE A 944 13.93 -21.30 -7.80
C PHE A 944 13.79 -20.24 -6.72
N THR A 945 14.26 -20.59 -5.52
CA THR A 945 14.52 -19.67 -4.42
C THR A 945 15.89 -20.01 -3.85
N ALA A 946 16.75 -19.01 -3.62
CA ALA A 946 18.01 -19.18 -2.89
C ALA A 946 17.97 -18.32 -1.63
N ALA A 947 18.10 -18.94 -0.46
CA ALA A 947 17.91 -18.28 0.84
C ALA A 947 19.01 -18.66 1.85
N ARG A 948 19.17 -17.85 2.91
CA ARG A 948 20.09 -18.08 4.03
C ARG A 948 19.53 -18.97 5.13
N HIS A 949 18.22 -19.14 5.14
CA HIS A 949 17.48 -19.89 6.15
C HIS A 949 16.51 -20.82 5.46
N THR A 950 16.22 -21.93 6.11
CA THR A 950 15.17 -22.84 5.68
C THR A 950 13.79 -22.22 5.87
N ALA A 951 12.80 -22.69 5.11
CA ALA A 951 11.41 -22.30 5.29
C ALA A 951 10.92 -22.53 6.75
N GLN A 952 11.43 -23.54 7.42
CA GLN A 952 11.11 -23.86 8.81
C GLN A 952 11.69 -22.82 9.80
N GLU A 953 12.93 -22.39 9.59
CA GLU A 953 13.55 -21.33 10.42
C GLU A 953 12.85 -19.98 10.23
N LEU A 954 12.53 -19.62 8.98
CA LEU A 954 11.73 -18.43 8.68
C LEU A 954 10.36 -18.48 9.37
N SER A 955 9.71 -19.64 9.40
CA SER A 955 8.39 -19.80 10.05
C SER A 955 8.41 -19.66 11.57
N ALA A 956 9.58 -19.80 12.20
CA ALA A 956 9.73 -19.80 13.65
C ALA A 956 10.07 -18.42 14.21
N ALA A 957 10.62 -17.53 13.39
CA ALA A 957 10.97 -16.17 13.77
C ALA A 957 9.76 -15.24 13.63
N ALA A 958 9.52 -14.41 14.64
CA ALA A 958 8.55 -13.33 14.58
C ALA A 958 9.18 -12.09 13.93
N HIS A 959 10.48 -11.87 14.16
CA HIS A 959 11.25 -10.74 13.62
C HIS A 959 12.53 -11.20 12.91
N PRO A 960 13.05 -10.46 11.90
CA PRO A 960 14.29 -10.81 11.20
C PRO A 960 15.51 -10.98 12.11
N HIS A 961 15.59 -10.23 13.21
CA HIS A 961 16.71 -10.29 14.14
C HIS A 961 16.71 -11.57 15.02
N GLU A 962 15.63 -12.34 15.01
CA GLU A 962 15.51 -13.61 15.75
C GLU A 962 15.99 -14.82 14.92
N LEU A 963 16.28 -14.61 13.63
CA LEU A 963 16.81 -15.66 12.77
C LEU A 963 18.22 -16.05 13.24
N PRO A 964 18.55 -17.36 13.27
CA PRO A 964 19.87 -17.82 13.67
C PRO A 964 20.93 -17.42 12.63
N ASP A 965 22.20 -17.50 13.02
CA ASP A 965 23.29 -17.45 12.04
C ASP A 965 23.09 -18.53 10.96
N SER A 966 23.27 -18.15 9.70
CA SER A 966 23.04 -19.06 8.58
C SER A 966 24.03 -20.23 8.57
N ALA A 967 23.51 -21.46 8.57
CA ALA A 967 24.32 -22.67 8.46
C ALA A 967 24.66 -23.03 7.00
N GLY A 968 24.01 -22.41 6.02
CA GLY A 968 24.14 -22.76 4.60
C GLY A 968 23.34 -21.86 3.67
N THR A 969 23.54 -22.04 2.37
CA THR A 969 22.65 -21.50 1.34
C THR A 969 21.67 -22.60 0.93
N TYR A 970 20.38 -22.33 1.00
CA TYR A 970 19.33 -23.28 0.66
C TYR A 970 18.74 -22.94 -0.70
N LEU A 971 18.98 -23.81 -1.69
CA LEU A 971 18.41 -23.69 -3.03
C LEU A 971 17.17 -24.58 -3.16
N TYR A 972 16.02 -23.95 -3.28
CA TYR A 972 14.75 -24.60 -3.62
C TYR A 972 14.56 -24.58 -5.13
N LEU A 973 14.15 -25.72 -5.69
CA LEU A 973 13.83 -25.91 -7.10
C LEU A 973 12.40 -26.47 -7.17
N ASP A 974 11.45 -25.57 -7.38
CA ASP A 974 10.03 -25.84 -7.26
C ASP A 974 9.41 -26.14 -8.63
N ALA A 975 8.70 -27.27 -8.72
CA ALA A 975 7.83 -27.55 -9.86
C ALA A 975 6.58 -26.66 -9.82
N ALA A 976 6.11 -26.35 -8.62
CA ALA A 976 4.97 -25.48 -8.38
C ALA A 976 5.03 -24.84 -7.00
N GLN A 977 4.42 -23.67 -6.90
CA GLN A 977 4.14 -22.94 -5.65
C GLN A 977 2.65 -22.64 -5.62
N HIS A 978 2.08 -22.52 -4.43
CA HIS A 978 0.75 -21.96 -4.25
C HIS A 978 0.75 -20.45 -4.57
N GLY A 979 -0.38 -19.91 -5.01
CA GLY A 979 -0.58 -18.46 -5.11
C GLY A 979 -0.49 -17.74 -3.77
N LEU A 980 -0.62 -16.42 -3.81
CA LEU A 980 -0.56 -15.53 -2.66
C LEU A 980 -1.96 -15.15 -2.15
N GLY A 981 -2.89 -14.84 -3.06
CA GLY A 981 -4.20 -14.28 -2.70
C GLY A 981 -4.06 -12.98 -1.90
N SER A 982 -5.06 -12.66 -1.08
CA SER A 982 -5.00 -11.55 -0.12
C SER A 982 -5.81 -11.88 1.15
N ARG A 983 -5.71 -13.13 1.63
CA ARG A 983 -6.59 -13.67 2.68
C ARG A 983 -6.28 -13.18 4.10
N SER A 984 -5.23 -12.37 4.28
CA SER A 984 -5.01 -11.60 5.50
C SER A 984 -6.22 -10.70 5.79
N CYS A 985 -6.69 -9.97 4.78
CA CYS A 985 -8.01 -9.32 4.73
C CYS A 985 -8.54 -9.29 3.28
N GLY A 986 -9.46 -10.21 2.94
CA GLY A 986 -10.02 -10.32 1.59
C GLY A 986 -9.98 -11.73 1.00
N PRO A 987 -10.05 -11.86 -0.35
CA PRO A 987 -10.19 -13.16 -1.01
C PRO A 987 -8.98 -14.09 -0.84
N ASP A 988 -9.28 -15.39 -0.77
CA ASP A 988 -8.28 -16.45 -0.86
C ASP A 988 -7.66 -16.55 -2.26
N VAL A 989 -6.61 -17.38 -2.38
CA VAL A 989 -6.00 -17.73 -3.67
C VAL A 989 -7.06 -18.29 -4.60
N ARG A 990 -7.15 -17.73 -5.81
CA ARG A 990 -8.13 -18.18 -6.79
C ARG A 990 -7.92 -19.63 -7.23
N PRO A 991 -8.98 -20.39 -7.55
CA PRO A 991 -8.89 -21.82 -7.93
C PRO A 991 -7.82 -22.16 -8.98
N GLY A 992 -7.63 -21.31 -10.00
CA GLY A 992 -6.63 -21.51 -11.04
C GLY A 992 -5.17 -21.39 -10.58
N HIS A 993 -4.94 -20.93 -9.35
CA HIS A 993 -3.64 -20.72 -8.71
C HIS A 993 -3.50 -21.52 -7.40
N ILE A 994 -4.50 -22.35 -7.04
CA ILE A 994 -4.42 -23.27 -5.91
C ILE A 994 -3.59 -24.50 -6.29
N LEU A 995 -2.62 -24.86 -5.45
CA LEU A 995 -1.77 -26.02 -5.67
C LEU A 995 -2.37 -27.25 -4.98
N TRP A 996 -3.23 -27.99 -5.70
CA TRP A 996 -3.77 -29.25 -5.19
C TRP A 996 -2.76 -30.41 -5.36
N PRO A 997 -2.73 -31.38 -4.43
CA PRO A 997 -1.85 -32.55 -4.52
C PRO A 997 -2.09 -33.36 -5.80
N ALA A 998 -1.05 -33.49 -6.62
CA ALA A 998 -1.06 -34.30 -7.83
C ALA A 998 0.32 -34.95 -8.03
N ALA A 999 0.45 -35.86 -9.00
CA ALA A 999 1.74 -36.42 -9.37
C ALA A 999 2.52 -35.43 -10.24
N TYR A 1000 3.80 -35.22 -9.94
CA TYR A 1000 4.66 -34.30 -10.70
C TYR A 1000 6.00 -34.93 -11.05
N SER A 1001 6.63 -34.35 -12.08
CA SER A 1001 7.99 -34.73 -12.47
C SER A 1001 8.84 -33.51 -12.78
N ILE A 1002 10.08 -33.50 -12.27
CA ILE A 1002 11.09 -32.49 -12.59
C ILE A 1002 12.29 -33.13 -13.28
N GLY A 1003 12.80 -32.48 -14.32
CA GLY A 1003 14.05 -32.80 -14.98
C GLY A 1003 15.06 -31.69 -14.74
N LEU A 1004 16.22 -32.04 -14.17
CA LEU A 1004 17.30 -31.11 -13.86
C LEU A 1004 18.63 -31.60 -14.42
N ALA A 1005 19.47 -30.68 -14.88
CA ALA A 1005 20.88 -30.91 -15.17
C ALA A 1005 21.73 -30.05 -14.22
N LEU A 1006 22.64 -30.69 -13.49
CA LEU A 1006 23.48 -30.07 -12.49
C LEU A 1006 24.95 -30.15 -12.95
N SER A 1007 25.71 -29.08 -12.71
CA SER A 1007 27.16 -29.05 -12.95
C SER A 1007 27.86 -28.19 -11.91
N ALA A 1008 29.08 -28.59 -11.52
CA ALA A 1008 29.91 -27.82 -10.62
C ALA A 1008 30.45 -26.56 -11.31
N LEU A 1009 30.55 -25.46 -10.57
CA LEU A 1009 31.23 -24.25 -10.99
C LEU A 1009 32.54 -24.11 -10.20
N PRO A 1010 33.60 -23.53 -10.79
CA PRO A 1010 34.78 -23.13 -10.02
C PRO A 1010 34.42 -22.08 -8.97
N ALA A 1011 35.29 -21.89 -7.99
CA ALA A 1011 35.23 -20.73 -7.10
C ALA A 1011 35.60 -19.45 -7.87
N ASP A 1012 35.03 -18.31 -7.46
CA ASP A 1012 35.26 -16.99 -8.07
C ASP A 1012 36.67 -16.44 -7.84
#